data_AF-A0A7C0ZIB1-F1
#
_entry.id   AF-A0A7C0ZIB1-F1
#
_cell.length_a   1.000
_cell.length_b   1.000
_cell.length_c   1.000
_cell.angle_alpha   90.00
_cell.angle_beta   90.00
_cell.angle_gamma   90.00
#
_symmetry.space_group_name_H-M   'P 1'
#
loop_
_entity.id
_entity.type
_entity.pdbx_description
1 polymer ?
#
loop_
_entity_poly.entity_id
_entity_poly.type
_entity_poly.pdbx_seq_one_letter_code
_entity_poly.pdbx_strand_id
1 'polypeptide(L)'
;MRYRSNLDDLTGLPLREDIRHYIEERLKEKKPFHIYMVDIDYFKVINDQFGHLRGDEIIKDVADLLRNSINENEFVGRYGGDEFIIVVSGSREPDELPLRLNEHLKYREFPGDPPVRLTLSFGHASYPQDGRTYVKLIGSADERLLERKRRRHTGIRFIGRENIISLLKGSLDQTAEGKPAFIHIIGKPGVGKSRILEELSVIAGMIGFEIIHSQCRIPGPNHPVSQFSIPGMVNLGWKITWKLREMSKKKPLLWVIDDIEYCPREMAGVLKEVFRLIEKERVMVVITGDPDYAYQGFTRIQVPPFDLKMTGEFIRGILGITNVDQRFILHAYRESEGIPGRIMMIVNNFLSSGILAIDTSGITLKEGVSIDLSESVINQFKSLSRNERRILIYAALLNDIATMENMEELLGLNFKKLENVKRKGIRAGILVDDKDFRFSDNAVREAVINMENPGKTILQKAGDFLFERGYYSNAAVVYEMANKREKAFLSYIKTTRDFMERGLLADALNVLEEVSKWEEEKWFDRAEFHGIYADYYFRIGDYNRSIEHLDIAYQESQLPRFLLKKAKCYGRLGKLAEAYNLAKDAGDIALPFMTEILIRLGDIKRAEMSGNLAIQVLEDPEYLVEAYAAIGGLMIQKGKLERALHHLQTGLTIARKMKDTYWLGILHNRMGVCYYLRSRLEDAKDNYYKA
;
A
#
# COMPACT_ATOMS: atom_id res chain seq x y z
N MET A 1 57.32 -28.92 -8.89
CA MET A 1 57.68 -27.61 -9.50
C MET A 1 57.03 -26.54 -8.65
N ARG A 2 57.79 -25.57 -8.11
CA ARG A 2 57.24 -24.39 -7.43
C ARG A 2 56.62 -23.50 -8.51
N TYR A 3 55.29 -23.47 -8.59
CA TYR A 3 54.59 -22.53 -9.46
C TYR A 3 54.79 -21.11 -8.90
N ARG A 4 55.05 -20.14 -9.79
CA ARG A 4 54.97 -18.72 -9.43
C ARG A 4 53.50 -18.45 -9.09
N SER A 5 53.21 -18.18 -7.83
CA SER A 5 51.88 -17.77 -7.38
C SER A 5 51.52 -16.44 -8.03
N ASN A 6 50.45 -16.41 -8.84
CA ASN A 6 49.89 -15.18 -9.36
C ASN A 6 48.96 -14.61 -8.27
N LEU A 7 49.56 -13.87 -7.34
CA LEU A 7 48.83 -13.20 -6.27
C LEU A 7 48.28 -11.86 -6.78
N ASP A 8 47.09 -11.52 -6.29
CA ASP A 8 46.45 -10.23 -6.49
C ASP A 8 47.21 -9.14 -5.70
N ASP A 9 47.63 -8.07 -6.38
CA ASP A 9 48.44 -7.00 -5.77
C ASP A 9 47.71 -6.25 -4.64
N LEU A 10 46.37 -6.25 -4.65
CA LEU A 10 45.56 -5.55 -3.68
C LEU A 10 45.34 -6.37 -2.39
N THR A 11 44.99 -7.64 -2.54
CA THR A 11 44.56 -8.52 -1.43
C THR A 11 45.60 -9.55 -1.01
N GLY A 12 46.60 -9.83 -1.85
CA GLY A 12 47.54 -10.93 -1.67
C GLY A 12 46.91 -12.32 -1.83
N LEU A 13 45.70 -12.43 -2.38
CA LEU A 13 45.03 -13.70 -2.64
C LEU A 13 45.41 -14.28 -4.02
N PRO A 14 45.40 -15.61 -4.19
CA PRO A 14 45.57 -16.24 -5.50
C PRO A 14 44.52 -15.78 -6.52
N LEU A 15 44.96 -15.58 -7.77
CA LEU A 15 44.11 -15.15 -8.89
C LEU A 15 43.43 -16.33 -9.61
N ARG A 16 42.62 -16.01 -10.63
CA ARG A 16 41.79 -16.94 -11.40
C ARG A 16 42.50 -18.20 -11.91
N GLU A 17 43.73 -18.09 -12.38
CA GLU A 17 44.50 -19.26 -12.86
C GLU A 17 44.90 -20.21 -11.73
N ASP A 18 45.29 -19.68 -10.57
CA ASP A 18 45.62 -20.49 -9.39
C ASP A 18 44.37 -21.15 -8.79
N ILE A 19 43.24 -20.43 -8.76
CA ILE A 19 41.93 -21.00 -8.38
C ILE A 19 41.59 -22.20 -9.27
N ARG A 20 41.73 -22.04 -10.59
CA ARG A 20 41.47 -23.12 -11.56
C ARG A 20 42.37 -24.31 -11.31
N HIS A 21 43.67 -24.09 -11.14
CA HIS A 21 44.63 -25.15 -10.90
C HIS A 21 44.29 -25.93 -9.62
N TYR A 22 43.99 -25.22 -8.54
CA TYR A 22 43.59 -25.82 -7.27
C TYR A 22 42.35 -26.72 -7.43
N ILE A 23 41.30 -26.22 -8.08
CA ILE A 23 40.08 -27.01 -8.32
C ILE A 23 40.36 -28.24 -9.21
N GLU A 24 41.17 -28.08 -10.26
CA GLU A 24 41.56 -29.19 -11.14
C GLU A 24 42.38 -30.27 -10.40
N GLU A 25 43.22 -29.89 -9.43
CA GLU A 25 43.90 -30.84 -8.54
C GLU A 25 42.92 -31.56 -7.61
N ARG A 26 41.99 -30.83 -6.98
CA ARG A 26 40.95 -31.40 -6.11
C ARG A 26 40.04 -32.38 -6.85
N LEU A 27 39.75 -32.12 -8.13
CA LEU A 27 39.01 -33.05 -8.99
C LEU A 27 39.76 -34.36 -9.23
N LYS A 28 41.10 -34.35 -9.28
CA LYS A 28 41.92 -35.57 -9.42
C LYS A 28 41.88 -36.42 -8.14
N GLU A 29 41.76 -35.80 -6.98
CA GLU A 29 41.63 -36.50 -5.69
C GLU A 29 40.32 -37.27 -5.55
N LYS A 30 39.27 -36.90 -6.32
CA LYS A 30 37.93 -37.52 -6.31
C LYS A 30 37.27 -37.57 -4.93
N LYS A 31 37.65 -36.66 -4.03
CA LYS A 31 37.01 -36.49 -2.71
C LYS A 31 35.93 -35.39 -2.79
N PRO A 32 34.84 -35.48 -2.01
CA PRO A 32 33.84 -34.41 -1.94
C PRO A 32 34.43 -33.07 -1.50
N PHE A 33 34.01 -31.99 -2.14
CA PHE A 33 34.37 -30.61 -1.77
C PHE A 33 33.26 -29.64 -2.22
N HIS A 34 33.20 -28.47 -1.58
CA HIS A 34 32.29 -27.39 -1.97
C HIS A 34 33.08 -26.20 -2.51
N ILE A 35 32.54 -25.55 -3.53
CA ILE A 35 32.98 -24.27 -4.06
C ILE A 35 31.93 -23.23 -3.67
N TYR A 36 32.37 -22.07 -3.20
CA TYR A 36 31.54 -20.89 -3.04
C TYR A 36 32.05 -19.78 -3.95
N MET A 37 31.20 -19.28 -4.82
CA MET A 37 31.36 -17.96 -5.43
C MET A 37 30.81 -16.93 -4.45
N VAL A 38 31.62 -15.95 -4.08
CA VAL A 38 31.33 -14.94 -3.07
C VAL A 38 31.42 -13.57 -3.70
N ASP A 39 30.47 -12.69 -3.36
CA ASP A 39 30.44 -11.33 -3.85
C ASP A 39 30.05 -10.36 -2.74
N ILE A 40 30.65 -9.17 -2.78
CA ILE A 40 30.39 -8.10 -1.82
C ILE A 40 29.09 -7.38 -2.20
N ASP A 41 28.06 -7.53 -1.37
CA ASP A 41 26.76 -6.91 -1.64
C ASP A 41 26.91 -5.38 -1.68
N TYR A 42 26.32 -4.76 -2.71
CA TYR A 42 26.34 -3.31 -2.92
C TYR A 42 27.75 -2.69 -3.07
N PHE A 43 28.77 -3.46 -3.46
CA PHE A 43 30.14 -2.94 -3.61
C PHE A 43 30.23 -1.73 -4.55
N LYS A 44 29.47 -1.74 -5.65
CA LYS A 44 29.39 -0.58 -6.54
C LYS A 44 28.85 0.66 -5.81
N VAL A 45 27.86 0.51 -4.93
CA VAL A 45 27.32 1.62 -4.13
C VAL A 45 28.40 2.19 -3.22
N ILE A 46 29.23 1.34 -2.61
CA ILE A 46 30.38 1.76 -1.81
C ILE A 46 31.35 2.59 -2.66
N ASN A 47 31.72 2.11 -3.85
CA ASN A 47 32.59 2.86 -4.77
C ASN A 47 31.98 4.20 -5.20
N ASP A 48 30.70 4.19 -5.56
CA ASP A 48 29.99 5.38 -6.04
C ASP A 48 29.76 6.40 -4.90
N GLN A 49 29.71 5.96 -3.63
CA GLN A 49 29.49 6.81 -2.46
C GLN A 49 30.78 7.34 -1.83
N PHE A 50 31.78 6.48 -1.67
CA PHE A 50 32.96 6.76 -0.85
C PHE A 50 34.26 6.76 -1.68
N GLY A 51 34.14 6.54 -3.00
CA GLY A 51 35.26 6.50 -3.93
C GLY A 51 35.94 5.13 -4.02
N HIS A 52 36.70 4.93 -5.10
CA HIS A 52 37.38 3.66 -5.37
C HIS A 52 38.43 3.28 -4.31
N LEU A 53 39.09 4.26 -3.67
CA LEU A 53 40.02 3.99 -2.57
C LEU A 53 39.34 3.30 -1.39
N ARG A 54 38.09 3.70 -1.08
CA ARG A 54 37.28 3.05 -0.06
C ARG A 54 36.92 1.62 -0.47
N GLY A 55 36.54 1.43 -1.73
CA GLY A 55 36.27 0.10 -2.27
C GLY A 55 37.48 -0.83 -2.15
N ASP A 56 38.67 -0.32 -2.44
CA ASP A 56 39.92 -1.06 -2.32
C ASP A 56 40.23 -1.48 -0.87
N GLU A 57 39.99 -0.61 0.11
CA GLU A 57 40.07 -0.95 1.54
C GLU A 57 39.08 -2.05 1.91
N ILE A 58 37.83 -1.95 1.45
CA ILE A 58 36.79 -2.95 1.71
C ILE A 58 37.16 -4.30 1.10
N ILE A 59 37.71 -4.33 -0.12
CA ILE A 59 38.19 -5.55 -0.76
C ILE A 59 39.28 -6.22 0.09
N LYS A 60 40.22 -5.45 0.65
CA LYS A 60 41.28 -5.97 1.53
C LYS A 60 40.70 -6.55 2.81
N ASP A 61 39.83 -5.82 3.49
CA ASP A 61 39.23 -6.26 4.74
C ASP A 61 38.37 -7.52 4.56
N VAL A 62 37.64 -7.61 3.43
CA VAL A 62 36.88 -8.81 3.07
C VAL A 62 37.83 -9.97 2.75
N ALA A 63 38.89 -9.75 1.97
CA ALA A 63 39.89 -10.77 1.69
C ALA A 63 40.51 -11.35 2.97
N ASP A 64 40.86 -10.48 3.92
CA ASP A 64 41.41 -10.89 5.22
C ASP A 64 40.36 -11.62 6.08
N LEU A 65 39.11 -11.16 6.08
CA LEU A 65 38.00 -11.88 6.73
C LEU A 65 37.84 -13.29 6.15
N LEU A 66 37.81 -13.43 4.82
CA LEU A 66 37.62 -14.72 4.17
C LEU A 66 38.81 -15.65 4.44
N ARG A 67 40.04 -15.15 4.34
CA ARG A 67 41.26 -15.91 4.65
C ARG A 67 41.27 -16.41 6.10
N ASN A 68 40.89 -15.58 7.06
CA ASN A 68 40.82 -15.95 8.47
C ASN A 68 39.62 -16.85 8.82
N SER A 69 38.68 -17.04 7.89
CA SER A 69 37.49 -17.86 8.11
C SER A 69 37.65 -19.31 7.65
N ILE A 70 38.71 -19.66 6.93
CA ILE A 70 38.93 -20.99 6.36
C ILE A 70 40.08 -21.72 7.08
N ASN A 71 40.11 -23.05 6.97
CA ASN A 71 41.17 -23.88 7.54
C ASN A 71 42.43 -23.92 6.66
N GLU A 72 43.58 -24.36 7.19
CA GLU A 72 44.86 -24.44 6.47
C GLU A 72 44.82 -25.29 5.19
N ASN A 73 43.93 -26.28 5.11
CA ASN A 73 43.75 -27.17 3.95
C ASN A 73 42.60 -26.73 3.02
N GLU A 74 42.10 -25.52 3.21
CA GLU A 74 41.06 -24.90 2.38
C GLU A 74 41.67 -23.77 1.56
N PHE A 75 40.95 -23.31 0.55
CA PHE A 75 41.47 -22.35 -0.40
C PHE A 75 40.55 -21.16 -0.54
N VAL A 76 41.13 -19.96 -0.58
CA VAL A 76 40.42 -18.73 -0.94
C VAL A 76 41.24 -18.00 -2.00
N GLY A 77 40.58 -17.51 -3.05
CA GLY A 77 41.19 -16.73 -4.12
C GLY A 77 40.28 -15.60 -4.57
N ARG A 78 40.86 -14.60 -5.23
CA ARG A 78 40.12 -13.50 -5.85
C ARG A 78 39.84 -13.85 -7.31
N TYR A 79 38.57 -13.95 -7.66
CA TYR A 79 38.13 -14.39 -9.00
C TYR A 79 37.93 -13.21 -9.95
N GLY A 80 37.47 -12.07 -9.43
CA GLY A 80 37.14 -10.86 -10.18
C GLY A 80 37.31 -9.59 -9.32
N GLY A 81 36.65 -8.50 -9.73
CA GLY A 81 36.75 -7.20 -9.05
C GLY A 81 36.41 -7.29 -7.57
N ASP A 82 35.17 -7.62 -7.25
CA ASP A 82 34.61 -7.82 -5.91
C ASP A 82 34.21 -9.28 -5.63
N GLU A 83 34.63 -10.18 -6.53
CA GLU A 83 34.28 -11.61 -6.51
C GLU A 83 35.43 -12.46 -5.98
N PHE A 84 35.10 -13.38 -5.07
CA PHE A 84 36.03 -14.33 -4.46
C PHE A 84 35.53 -15.76 -4.65
N ILE A 85 36.46 -16.72 -4.65
CA ILE A 85 36.15 -18.14 -4.61
C ILE A 85 36.70 -18.75 -3.33
N ILE A 86 35.88 -19.54 -2.66
CA ILE A 86 36.29 -20.37 -1.53
C ILE A 86 36.11 -21.84 -1.90
N VAL A 87 37.09 -22.68 -1.61
CA VAL A 87 37.02 -24.14 -1.78
C VAL A 87 37.25 -24.81 -0.43
N VAL A 88 36.25 -25.56 0.04
CA VAL A 88 36.29 -26.23 1.35
C VAL A 88 36.09 -27.74 1.25
N SER A 89 36.43 -28.46 2.30
CA SER A 89 36.20 -29.91 2.40
C SER A 89 34.70 -30.25 2.34
N GLY A 90 34.33 -31.33 1.64
CA GLY A 90 32.94 -31.81 1.51
C GLY A 90 32.41 -32.55 2.75
N SER A 91 33.09 -32.39 3.89
CA SER A 91 32.63 -32.86 5.21
C SER A 91 31.82 -31.79 5.95
N ARG A 92 31.81 -30.55 5.45
CA ARG A 92 30.97 -29.47 5.96
C ARG A 92 29.60 -29.52 5.30
N GLU A 93 28.59 -29.03 6.00
CA GLU A 93 27.30 -28.78 5.37
C GLU A 93 27.42 -27.58 4.40
N PRO A 94 26.84 -27.64 3.19
CA PRO A 94 26.98 -26.59 2.18
C PRO A 94 26.59 -25.18 2.66
N ASP A 95 25.69 -25.03 3.62
CA ASP A 95 25.26 -23.72 4.12
C ASP A 95 25.99 -23.25 5.40
N GLU A 96 26.84 -24.08 6.00
CA GLU A 96 27.52 -23.79 7.26
C GLU A 96 28.43 -22.54 7.17
N LEU A 97 29.31 -22.51 6.17
CA LEU A 97 30.26 -21.40 5.98
C LEU A 97 29.54 -20.08 5.65
N PRO A 98 28.59 -20.02 4.70
CA PRO A 98 27.79 -18.81 4.45
C PRO A 98 27.03 -18.31 5.68
N LEU A 99 26.43 -19.19 6.48
CA LEU A 99 25.69 -18.80 7.68
C LEU A 99 26.64 -18.16 8.72
N ARG A 100 27.75 -18.84 9.03
CA ARG A 100 28.74 -18.36 10.01
C ARG A 100 29.39 -17.05 9.61
N LEU A 101 29.70 -16.86 8.32
CA LEU A 101 30.26 -15.60 7.81
C LEU A 101 29.25 -14.46 7.89
N ASN A 102 27.99 -14.70 7.51
CA ASN A 102 26.94 -13.68 7.61
C ASN A 102 26.63 -13.30 9.07
N GLU A 103 26.69 -14.24 10.01
CA GLU A 103 26.56 -13.93 11.44
C GLU A 103 27.69 -13.04 11.96
N HIS A 104 28.94 -13.33 11.58
CA HIS A 104 30.08 -12.47 11.93
C HIS A 104 29.98 -11.07 11.32
N LEU A 105 29.47 -10.97 10.08
CA LEU A 105 29.31 -9.69 9.38
C LEU A 105 28.21 -8.83 9.97
N LYS A 106 27.16 -9.43 10.55
CA LYS A 106 25.97 -8.72 11.08
C LYS A 106 26.31 -7.61 12.09
N TYR A 107 27.39 -7.78 12.85
CA TYR A 107 27.82 -6.83 13.88
C TYR A 107 29.19 -6.21 13.59
N ARG A 108 29.83 -6.54 12.46
CA ARG A 108 31.15 -6.03 12.11
C ARG A 108 31.02 -4.71 11.35
N GLU A 109 31.72 -3.70 11.84
CA GLU A 109 31.94 -2.45 11.12
C GLU A 109 33.27 -2.54 10.38
N PHE A 110 33.26 -2.13 9.13
CA PHE A 110 34.47 -1.99 8.33
C PHE A 110 35.00 -0.56 8.55
N PRO A 111 36.22 -0.42 9.11
CA PRO A 111 36.75 0.85 9.59
C PRO A 111 36.86 1.87 8.46
N GLY A 112 36.65 3.15 8.77
CA GLY A 112 36.76 4.32 7.88
C GLY A 112 35.74 5.41 8.28
N ASP A 113 35.60 6.46 7.47
CA ASP A 113 34.74 7.61 7.79
C ASP A 113 33.71 7.89 6.67
N PRO A 114 32.42 7.56 6.86
CA PRO A 114 31.87 6.80 8.00
C PRO A 114 32.25 5.30 7.95
N PRO A 115 32.19 4.59 9.09
CA PRO A 115 32.31 3.14 9.10
C PRO A 115 31.12 2.53 8.35
N VAL A 116 31.37 1.48 7.57
CA VAL A 116 30.33 0.84 6.75
C VAL A 116 30.06 -0.57 7.24
N ARG A 117 28.80 -1.01 7.11
CA ARG A 117 28.41 -2.40 7.34
C ARG A 117 28.02 -3.02 6.00
N LEU A 118 28.54 -4.21 5.71
CA LEU A 118 28.29 -4.92 4.47
C LEU A 118 27.84 -6.35 4.72
N THR A 119 27.22 -6.94 3.71
CA THR A 119 26.86 -8.36 3.66
C THR A 119 27.53 -9.00 2.46
N LEU A 120 27.63 -10.33 2.49
CA LEU A 120 28.15 -11.11 1.37
C LEU A 120 27.05 -12.01 0.80
N SER A 121 27.03 -12.13 -0.52
CA SER A 121 26.23 -13.13 -1.23
C SER A 121 27.10 -14.30 -1.63
N PHE A 122 26.57 -15.50 -1.47
CA PHE A 122 27.29 -16.76 -1.72
C PHE A 122 26.48 -17.62 -2.68
N GLY A 123 27.07 -18.05 -3.79
CA GLY A 123 26.54 -19.16 -4.59
C GLY A 123 27.42 -20.39 -4.39
N HIS A 124 26.84 -21.55 -4.10
CA HIS A 124 27.63 -22.75 -3.80
C HIS A 124 27.49 -23.82 -4.90
N ALA A 125 28.49 -24.68 -5.04
CA ALA A 125 28.41 -25.91 -5.83
C ALA A 125 29.17 -27.03 -5.13
N SER A 126 28.62 -28.23 -5.15
CA SER A 126 29.15 -29.41 -4.46
C SER A 126 29.65 -30.44 -5.46
N TYR A 127 30.91 -30.85 -5.35
CA TYR A 127 31.41 -31.99 -6.09
C TYR A 127 31.10 -33.29 -5.32
N PRO A 128 30.57 -34.34 -6.00
CA PRO A 128 30.30 -34.44 -7.44
C PRO A 128 28.87 -34.09 -7.89
N GLN A 129 27.99 -33.62 -6.99
CA GLN A 129 26.55 -33.45 -7.23
C GLN A 129 26.23 -32.42 -8.32
N ASP A 130 26.91 -31.27 -8.28
CA ASP A 130 26.63 -30.10 -9.16
C ASP A 130 27.54 -30.05 -10.39
N GLY A 131 28.48 -30.98 -10.50
CA GLY A 131 29.41 -31.04 -11.61
C GLY A 131 30.62 -31.91 -11.34
N ARG A 132 31.26 -32.36 -12.42
CA ARG A 132 32.52 -33.13 -12.38
C ARG A 132 33.66 -32.46 -13.13
N THR A 133 33.44 -31.24 -13.60
CA THR A 133 34.43 -30.42 -14.30
C THR A 133 34.45 -29.04 -13.66
N TYR A 134 35.60 -28.36 -13.72
CA TYR A 134 35.76 -26.99 -13.27
C TYR A 134 34.65 -26.08 -13.80
N VAL A 135 34.40 -26.13 -15.12
CA VAL A 135 33.40 -25.29 -15.80
C VAL A 135 31.98 -25.51 -15.25
N LYS A 136 31.58 -26.76 -15.01
CA LYS A 136 30.23 -27.06 -14.48
C LYS A 136 30.07 -26.59 -13.03
N LEU A 137 31.08 -26.82 -12.19
CA LEU A 137 31.03 -26.42 -10.79
C LEU A 137 31.00 -24.90 -10.62
N ILE A 138 31.84 -24.18 -11.37
CA ILE A 138 31.82 -22.71 -11.40
C ILE A 138 30.48 -22.19 -11.93
N GLY A 139 29.99 -22.76 -13.03
CA GLY A 139 28.69 -22.36 -13.61
C GLY A 139 27.53 -22.54 -12.64
N SER A 140 27.49 -23.65 -11.90
CA SER A 140 26.44 -23.90 -10.90
C SER A 140 26.54 -22.96 -9.69
N ALA A 141 27.76 -22.67 -9.22
CA ALA A 141 27.97 -21.71 -8.14
C ALA A 141 27.56 -20.29 -8.57
N ASP A 142 27.91 -19.88 -9.78
CA ASP A 142 27.54 -18.57 -10.35
C ASP A 142 26.01 -18.43 -10.53
N GLU A 143 25.35 -19.45 -11.08
CA GLU A 143 23.89 -19.46 -11.23
C GLU A 143 23.18 -19.29 -9.88
N ARG A 144 23.63 -19.99 -8.83
CA ARG A 144 23.06 -19.85 -7.48
C ARG A 144 23.41 -18.51 -6.82
N LEU A 145 24.57 -17.94 -7.12
CA LEU A 145 24.91 -16.59 -6.68
C LEU A 145 23.96 -15.58 -7.32
N LEU A 146 23.73 -15.70 -8.64
CA LEU A 146 22.77 -14.89 -9.39
C LEU A 146 21.35 -15.04 -8.84
N GLU A 147 20.90 -16.26 -8.50
CA GLU A 147 19.59 -16.48 -7.87
C GLU A 147 19.49 -15.80 -6.49
N ARG A 148 20.51 -15.93 -5.64
CA ARG A 148 20.55 -15.28 -4.32
C ARG A 148 20.59 -13.76 -4.46
N LYS A 149 21.38 -13.24 -5.40
CA LYS A 149 21.38 -11.83 -5.77
C LYS A 149 20.04 -11.39 -6.33
N ARG A 150 19.32 -12.19 -7.12
CA ARG A 150 17.96 -11.87 -7.61
C ARG A 150 16.90 -11.85 -6.51
N ARG A 151 17.08 -12.66 -5.46
CA ARG A 151 16.18 -12.70 -4.29
C ARG A 151 16.44 -11.56 -3.30
N ARG A 152 17.69 -11.08 -3.19
CA ARG A 152 18.09 -9.94 -2.33
C ARG A 152 18.03 -8.59 -3.06
N HIS A 153 18.37 -8.61 -4.33
CA HIS A 153 18.24 -7.51 -5.27
C HIS A 153 17.21 -7.92 -6.30
N THR A 154 16.05 -7.27 -6.31
CA THR A 154 15.30 -7.11 -7.56
C THR A 154 16.19 -6.28 -8.50
N GLY A 155 17.12 -6.98 -9.15
CA GLY A 155 18.30 -6.47 -9.85
C GLY A 155 17.95 -5.80 -11.16
N ILE A 156 17.09 -4.80 -11.10
CA ILE A 156 16.99 -3.81 -12.16
C ILE A 156 17.82 -2.63 -11.69
N ARG A 157 18.92 -2.38 -12.41
CA ARG A 157 19.81 -1.24 -12.20
C ARG A 157 18.98 0.04 -12.02
N PHE A 158 19.38 0.88 -11.06
CA PHE A 158 18.90 2.25 -10.96
C PHE A 158 19.28 2.98 -12.24
N ILE A 159 18.36 3.05 -13.18
CA ILE A 159 18.58 3.68 -14.48
C ILE A 159 18.04 5.10 -14.39
N GLY A 160 18.94 6.08 -14.58
CA GLY A 160 18.63 7.51 -14.71
C GLY A 160 17.96 8.13 -13.48
N ARG A 161 18.27 7.62 -12.29
CA ARG A 161 17.76 8.11 -10.99
C ARG A 161 18.87 8.51 -10.03
N GLU A 162 20.09 8.64 -10.54
CA GLU A 162 21.30 8.95 -9.77
C GLU A 162 21.16 10.30 -9.05
N ASN A 163 20.54 11.29 -9.70
CA ASN A 163 20.29 12.60 -9.12
C ASN A 163 19.36 12.56 -7.91
N ILE A 164 18.28 11.77 -7.98
CA ILE A 164 17.32 11.62 -6.87
C ILE A 164 18.02 10.95 -5.68
N ILE A 165 18.76 9.89 -5.94
CA ILE A 165 19.51 9.18 -4.90
C ILE A 165 20.59 10.08 -4.29
N SER A 166 21.29 10.88 -5.09
CA SER A 166 22.29 11.85 -4.60
C SER A 166 21.66 12.89 -3.67
N LEU A 167 20.49 13.43 -4.00
CA LEU A 167 19.74 14.35 -3.14
C LEU A 167 19.32 13.70 -1.82
N LEU A 168 18.81 12.46 -1.87
CA LEU A 168 18.43 11.72 -0.67
C LEU A 168 19.64 11.38 0.20
N LYS A 169 20.78 11.02 -0.41
CA LYS A 169 22.05 10.79 0.28
C LYS A 169 22.53 12.04 1.03
N GLY A 170 22.56 13.19 0.36
CA GLY A 170 22.94 14.45 1.02
C GLY A 170 22.01 14.81 2.20
N SER A 171 20.76 14.36 2.16
CA SER A 171 19.82 14.53 3.28
C SER A 171 20.09 13.56 4.43
N LEU A 172 20.52 12.32 4.13
CA LEU A 172 21.00 11.38 5.15
C LEU A 172 22.24 11.93 5.85
N ASP A 173 23.22 12.45 5.12
CA ASP A 173 24.45 12.99 5.71
C ASP A 173 24.14 14.14 6.68
N GLN A 174 23.29 15.08 6.27
CA GLN A 174 22.82 16.17 7.14
C GLN A 174 22.08 15.67 8.39
N THR A 175 21.30 14.59 8.25
CA THR A 175 20.60 13.95 9.37
C THR A 175 21.55 13.27 10.34
N ALA A 176 22.60 12.64 9.83
CA ALA A 176 23.66 12.08 10.65
C ALA A 176 24.33 13.16 11.51
N GLU A 177 24.53 14.36 10.94
CA GLU A 177 25.13 15.53 11.61
C GLU A 177 24.23 16.28 12.60
N GLY A 178 22.93 15.96 12.69
CA GLY A 178 22.02 16.65 13.62
C GLY A 178 20.81 17.34 13.01
N LYS A 179 20.75 17.47 11.68
CA LYS A 179 19.71 18.27 11.00
C LYS A 179 18.60 17.36 10.45
N PRO A 180 17.34 17.54 10.84
CA PRO A 180 16.28 16.69 10.31
C PRO A 180 16.05 16.94 8.83
N ALA A 181 15.50 15.93 8.15
CA ALA A 181 15.10 16.03 6.75
C ALA A 181 13.68 15.48 6.57
N PHE A 182 12.80 16.24 5.92
CA PHE A 182 11.43 15.84 5.63
C PHE A 182 11.23 15.82 4.13
N ILE A 183 11.08 14.62 3.55
CA ILE A 183 11.10 14.42 2.10
C ILE A 183 9.80 13.78 1.64
N HIS A 184 9.20 14.35 0.61
CA HIS A 184 7.98 13.85 -0.01
C HIS A 184 8.27 13.41 -1.44
N ILE A 185 8.27 12.10 -1.67
CA ILE A 185 8.51 11.49 -2.97
C ILE A 185 7.17 11.29 -3.69
N ILE A 186 6.96 12.02 -4.78
CA ILE A 186 5.70 12.04 -5.54
C ILE A 186 5.93 11.43 -6.91
N GLY A 187 4.92 10.75 -7.46
CA GLY A 187 4.97 10.20 -8.81
C GLY A 187 3.86 9.21 -9.08
N LYS A 188 3.60 8.94 -10.37
CA LYS A 188 2.55 8.01 -10.81
C LYS A 188 2.67 6.63 -10.12
N PRO A 189 1.56 5.91 -9.91
CA PRO A 189 1.61 4.52 -9.45
C PRO A 189 2.53 3.66 -10.32
N GLY A 190 3.31 2.77 -9.69
CA GLY A 190 4.26 1.90 -10.42
C GLY A 190 5.50 2.62 -10.96
N VAL A 191 5.67 3.93 -10.73
CA VAL A 191 6.88 4.65 -11.14
C VAL A 191 8.12 4.18 -10.36
N GLY A 192 7.99 3.39 -9.29
CA GLY A 192 9.13 2.85 -8.53
C GLY A 192 9.56 3.73 -7.35
N LYS A 193 8.60 4.39 -6.69
CA LYS A 193 8.82 5.12 -5.42
C LYS A 193 9.31 4.18 -4.32
N SER A 194 8.62 3.06 -4.11
CA SER A 194 9.01 2.05 -3.10
C SER A 194 10.41 1.49 -3.35
N ARG A 195 10.83 1.33 -4.61
CA ARG A 195 12.20 0.92 -4.94
C ARG A 195 13.27 1.96 -4.54
N ILE A 196 12.93 3.26 -4.63
CA ILE A 196 13.78 4.35 -4.12
C ILE A 196 13.89 4.27 -2.60
N LEU A 197 12.79 3.98 -1.91
CA LEU A 197 12.79 3.83 -0.45
C LEU A 197 13.61 2.62 0.03
N GLU A 198 13.49 1.48 -0.64
CA GLU A 198 14.27 0.27 -0.35
C GLU A 198 15.77 0.58 -0.41
N GLU A 199 16.21 1.23 -1.50
CA GLU A 199 17.61 1.59 -1.70
C GLU A 199 18.09 2.60 -0.65
N LEU A 200 17.27 3.63 -0.38
CA LEU A 200 17.58 4.61 0.66
C LEU A 200 17.76 3.95 2.03
N SER A 201 16.94 2.94 2.33
CA SER A 201 16.99 2.20 3.59
C SER A 201 18.26 1.37 3.69
N VAL A 202 18.68 0.72 2.60
CA VAL A 202 19.96 0.01 2.55
C VAL A 202 21.12 0.97 2.84
N ILE A 203 21.15 2.10 2.15
CA ILE A 203 22.20 3.12 2.31
C ILE A 203 22.23 3.65 3.74
N ALA A 204 21.08 4.03 4.28
CA ALA A 204 20.95 4.52 5.65
C ALA A 204 21.46 3.48 6.67
N GLY A 205 21.13 2.20 6.46
CA GLY A 205 21.60 1.11 7.30
C GLY A 205 23.12 0.93 7.26
N MET A 206 23.74 1.10 6.08
CA MET A 206 25.21 1.03 5.92
C MET A 206 25.93 2.09 6.73
N ILE A 207 25.38 3.31 6.80
CA ILE A 207 25.94 4.44 7.56
C ILE A 207 25.38 4.54 9.00
N GLY A 208 24.74 3.48 9.49
CA GLY A 208 24.40 3.33 10.91
C GLY A 208 23.08 3.92 11.37
N PHE A 209 22.15 4.26 10.46
CA PHE A 209 20.81 4.69 10.83
C PHE A 209 19.99 3.54 11.41
N GLU A 210 19.08 3.88 12.33
CA GLU A 210 17.98 3.01 12.70
C GLU A 210 16.77 3.29 11.78
N ILE A 211 16.20 2.24 11.21
CA ILE A 211 15.21 2.37 10.12
C ILE A 211 13.84 1.90 10.62
N ILE A 212 12.82 2.71 10.40
CA ILE A 212 11.42 2.41 10.69
C ILE A 212 10.66 2.42 9.38
N HIS A 213 10.09 1.29 9.00
CA HIS A 213 9.17 1.20 7.88
C HIS A 213 7.72 1.21 8.36
N SER A 214 6.90 2.05 7.74
CA SER A 214 5.47 2.13 7.91
C SER A 214 4.81 2.11 6.55
N GLN A 215 3.74 1.34 6.38
CA GLN A 215 2.97 1.33 5.14
C GLN A 215 1.52 1.67 5.47
N CYS A 216 1.00 2.71 4.82
CA CYS A 216 -0.41 3.05 4.87
C CYS A 216 -1.12 2.10 3.89
N ARG A 217 -1.90 1.15 4.40
CA ARG A 217 -2.72 0.25 3.57
C ARG A 217 -4.18 0.61 3.74
N ILE A 218 -4.95 0.50 2.64
CA ILE A 218 -6.40 0.39 2.75
C ILE A 218 -6.68 -0.86 3.59
N PRO A 219 -7.34 -0.73 4.75
CA PRO A 219 -7.79 -1.88 5.48
C PRO A 219 -8.83 -2.61 4.62
N GLY A 220 -8.60 -3.90 4.36
CA GLY A 220 -9.64 -4.75 3.78
C GLY A 220 -10.90 -4.72 4.65
N PRO A 221 -12.06 -5.18 4.14
CA PRO A 221 -13.37 -5.05 4.81
C PRO A 221 -13.46 -5.67 6.23
N ASN A 222 -12.44 -6.42 6.66
CA ASN A 222 -12.33 -7.00 8.00
C ASN A 222 -11.26 -6.37 8.90
N HIS A 223 -10.61 -5.26 8.52
CA HIS A 223 -9.63 -4.61 9.38
C HIS A 223 -10.31 -3.58 10.29
N PRO A 224 -10.07 -3.61 11.61
CA PRO A 224 -10.72 -2.72 12.56
C PRO A 224 -10.11 -1.32 12.48
N VAL A 225 -10.67 -0.45 11.64
CA VAL A 225 -10.46 1.01 11.74
C VAL A 225 -11.13 1.57 13.00
N SER A 226 -11.98 0.77 13.66
CA SER A 226 -12.68 1.09 14.91
C SER A 226 -11.78 1.22 16.16
N GLN A 227 -10.45 1.20 16.04
CA GLN A 227 -9.52 1.44 17.16
C GLN A 227 -8.89 2.84 17.17
N PHE A 228 -9.22 3.72 16.22
CA PHE A 228 -8.65 5.06 16.13
C PHE A 228 -9.67 6.14 16.52
N SER A 229 -10.05 6.20 17.80
CA SER A 229 -10.73 7.38 18.34
C SER A 229 -9.73 8.54 18.48
N ILE A 230 -10.17 9.78 18.23
CA ILE A 230 -9.35 11.00 18.26
C ILE A 230 -8.54 11.17 19.58
N PRO A 231 -9.03 10.80 20.77
CA PRO A 231 -8.23 10.80 22.00
C PRO A 231 -7.13 9.72 22.02
N GLY A 232 -7.39 8.54 21.43
CA GLY A 232 -6.41 7.47 21.22
C GLY A 232 -5.31 7.87 20.24
N MET A 233 -5.67 8.66 19.22
CA MET A 233 -4.78 9.21 18.20
C MET A 233 -3.79 10.26 18.74
N VAL A 234 -4.21 11.14 19.65
CA VAL A 234 -3.31 12.08 20.34
C VAL A 234 -2.36 11.34 21.30
N ASN A 235 -2.86 10.33 22.02
CA ASN A 235 -2.04 9.45 22.84
C ASN A 235 -1.04 8.62 22.01
N LEU A 236 -1.44 8.21 20.79
CA LEU A 236 -0.57 7.52 19.85
C LEU A 236 0.51 8.47 19.33
N GLY A 237 0.15 9.71 18.95
CA GLY A 237 1.09 10.76 18.54
C GLY A 237 2.15 11.03 19.60
N TRP A 238 1.76 11.31 20.84
CA TRP A 238 2.71 11.57 21.92
C TRP A 238 3.61 10.36 22.23
N LYS A 239 3.06 9.13 22.24
CA LYS A 239 3.84 7.90 22.41
C LYS A 239 4.83 7.66 21.28
N ILE A 240 4.40 7.88 20.03
CA ILE A 240 5.26 7.77 18.83
C ILE A 240 6.36 8.82 18.92
N THR A 241 6.03 10.09 19.15
CA THR A 241 7.00 11.18 19.29
C THR A 241 8.03 10.86 20.38
N TRP A 242 7.59 10.45 21.58
CA TRP A 242 8.50 10.11 22.67
C TRP A 242 9.43 8.96 22.29
N LYS A 243 8.90 7.89 21.68
CA LYS A 243 9.70 6.74 21.24
C LYS A 243 10.72 7.12 20.17
N LEU A 244 10.30 7.91 19.18
CA LEU A 244 11.19 8.42 18.12
C LEU A 244 12.31 9.29 18.71
N ARG A 245 12.01 10.14 19.69
CA ARG A 245 13.02 10.94 20.40
C ARG A 245 14.02 10.10 21.19
N GLU A 246 13.57 9.05 21.85
CA GLU A 246 14.48 8.16 22.59
C GLU A 246 15.38 7.35 21.66
N MET A 247 14.86 6.96 20.50
CA MET A 247 15.63 6.28 19.47
C MET A 247 16.63 7.23 18.77
N SER A 248 16.22 8.45 18.42
CA SER A 248 17.06 9.47 17.73
C SER A 248 18.29 9.88 18.55
N LYS A 249 18.19 9.83 19.89
CA LYS A 249 19.32 10.09 20.80
C LYS A 249 20.43 9.05 20.69
N LYS A 250 20.09 7.80 20.37
CA LYS A 250 21.05 6.69 20.27
C LYS A 250 21.69 6.63 18.89
N LYS A 251 20.87 6.72 17.84
CA LYS A 251 21.27 6.64 16.44
C LYS A 251 20.41 7.59 15.59
N PRO A 252 20.94 8.14 14.49
CA PRO A 252 20.09 8.86 13.55
C PRO A 252 19.01 7.92 13.00
N LEU A 253 17.81 8.45 12.78
CA LEU A 253 16.64 7.67 12.37
C LEU A 253 16.23 7.98 10.94
N LEU A 254 15.89 6.94 10.19
CA LEU A 254 15.16 7.03 8.94
C LEU A 254 13.76 6.45 9.14
N TRP A 255 12.72 7.28 9.06
CA TRP A 255 11.34 6.85 9.09
C TRP A 255 10.73 6.93 7.69
N VAL A 256 10.51 5.76 7.10
CA VAL A 256 9.87 5.60 5.80
C VAL A 256 8.39 5.34 5.98
N ILE A 257 7.55 6.15 5.34
CA ILE A 257 6.09 5.97 5.29
C ILE A 257 5.66 5.83 3.82
N ASP A 258 5.35 4.60 3.41
CA ASP A 258 4.95 4.29 2.04
C ASP A 258 3.42 4.40 1.86
N ASP A 259 2.99 4.86 0.69
CA ASP A 259 1.60 5.01 0.23
C ASP A 259 0.72 5.88 1.14
N ILE A 260 1.21 7.07 1.52
CA ILE A 260 0.56 7.99 2.47
C ILE A 260 -0.86 8.41 2.05
N GLU A 261 -1.20 8.31 0.76
CA GLU A 261 -2.55 8.55 0.21
C GLU A 261 -3.63 7.64 0.82
N TYR A 262 -3.25 6.45 1.32
CA TYR A 262 -4.16 5.55 2.03
C TYR A 262 -4.23 5.80 3.54
N CYS A 263 -3.57 6.86 4.03
CA CYS A 263 -3.64 7.25 5.42
C CYS A 263 -5.03 7.82 5.74
N PRO A 264 -5.72 7.39 6.81
CA PRO A 264 -6.94 8.05 7.27
C PRO A 264 -6.68 9.53 7.60
N ARG A 265 -7.66 10.40 7.34
CA ARG A 265 -7.52 11.86 7.52
C ARG A 265 -7.21 12.25 8.97
N GLU A 266 -7.76 11.50 9.93
CA GLU A 266 -7.51 11.67 11.35
C GLU A 266 -6.05 11.34 11.71
N MET A 267 -5.47 10.32 11.05
CA MET A 267 -4.07 9.91 11.24
C MET A 267 -3.11 10.90 10.59
N ALA A 268 -3.51 11.52 9.48
CA ALA A 268 -2.74 12.61 8.88
C ALA A 268 -2.58 13.80 9.83
N GLY A 269 -3.62 14.12 10.62
CA GLY A 269 -3.55 15.14 11.67
C GLY A 269 -2.54 14.80 12.77
N VAL A 270 -2.52 13.54 13.22
CA VAL A 270 -1.53 13.04 14.19
C VAL A 270 -0.12 13.11 13.61
N LEU A 271 0.09 12.64 12.38
CA LEU A 271 1.39 12.64 11.73
C LEU A 271 1.94 14.06 11.57
N LYS A 272 1.10 15.03 11.19
CA LYS A 272 1.49 16.46 11.15
C LYS A 272 2.05 16.94 12.48
N GLU A 273 1.37 16.61 13.58
CA GLU A 273 1.83 17.01 14.91
C GLU A 273 3.10 16.25 15.32
N VAL A 274 3.20 14.95 15.02
CA VAL A 274 4.41 14.16 15.28
C VAL A 274 5.62 14.76 14.54
N PHE A 275 5.48 15.07 13.24
CA PHE A 275 6.54 15.67 12.43
C PHE A 275 7.01 17.00 13.03
N ARG A 276 6.08 17.89 13.37
CA ARG A 276 6.37 19.16 14.05
C ARG A 276 7.16 18.97 15.35
N LEU A 277 6.85 17.93 16.11
CA LEU A 277 7.50 17.67 17.39
C LEU A 277 8.89 17.01 17.26
N ILE A 278 9.21 16.40 16.12
CA ILE A 278 10.52 15.77 15.86
C ILE A 278 11.43 16.61 14.94
N GLU A 279 10.98 17.81 14.52
CA GLU A 279 11.74 18.79 13.71
C GLU A 279 13.05 19.32 14.33
N LYS A 280 13.45 18.84 15.50
CA LYS A 280 14.75 19.17 16.13
C LYS A 280 15.60 17.94 16.42
N GLU A 281 15.12 16.77 16.02
CA GLU A 281 15.75 15.48 16.29
C GLU A 281 16.59 15.03 15.09
N ARG A 282 17.49 14.07 15.31
CA ARG A 282 18.27 13.40 14.26
C ARG A 282 17.40 12.44 13.44
N VAL A 283 16.36 12.96 12.80
CA VAL A 283 15.35 12.17 12.08
C VAL A 283 15.21 12.63 10.64
N MET A 284 15.26 11.68 9.73
CA MET A 284 14.83 11.82 8.35
C MET A 284 13.47 11.13 8.18
N VAL A 285 12.45 11.87 7.77
CA VAL A 285 11.13 11.32 7.41
C VAL A 285 11.00 11.33 5.90
N VAL A 286 10.70 10.18 5.31
CA VAL A 286 10.43 10.06 3.88
C VAL A 286 9.03 9.50 3.68
N ILE A 287 8.17 10.30 3.05
CA ILE A 287 6.81 9.88 2.69
C ILE A 287 6.71 9.68 1.17
N THR A 288 5.96 8.67 0.74
CA THR A 288 5.59 8.50 -0.67
C THR A 288 4.08 8.61 -0.85
N GLY A 289 3.66 8.98 -2.06
CA GLY A 289 2.26 9.05 -2.44
C GLY A 289 1.80 10.50 -2.64
N ASP A 290 0.54 10.70 -3.02
CA ASP A 290 -0.04 12.03 -3.25
C ASP A 290 -1.25 12.26 -2.32
N PRO A 291 -1.04 12.71 -1.07
CA PRO A 291 -2.13 12.94 -0.14
C PRO A 291 -2.89 14.24 -0.48
N ASP A 292 -4.22 14.19 -0.41
CA ASP A 292 -5.12 15.37 -0.51
C ASP A 292 -4.79 16.49 0.50
N TYR A 293 -4.06 16.16 1.56
CA TYR A 293 -3.64 17.06 2.63
C TYR A 293 -2.12 17.25 2.60
N ALA A 294 -1.63 18.07 1.67
CA ALA A 294 -0.22 18.44 1.56
C ALA A 294 0.45 18.73 2.92
N TYR A 295 1.61 18.09 3.17
CA TYR A 295 2.47 18.36 4.32
C TYR A 295 3.38 19.55 3.99
N GLN A 296 3.03 20.74 4.51
CA GLN A 296 3.87 21.94 4.37
C GLN A 296 5.20 21.72 5.11
N GLY A 297 6.32 22.14 4.50
CA GLY A 297 7.67 21.97 5.05
C GLY A 297 8.46 20.78 4.52
N PHE A 298 7.82 19.86 3.78
CA PHE A 298 8.52 18.74 3.13
C PHE A 298 9.17 19.19 1.81
N THR A 299 10.43 18.79 1.60
CA THR A 299 11.10 18.91 0.30
C THR A 299 10.49 17.89 -0.66
N ARG A 300 9.86 18.38 -1.72
CA ARG A 300 9.21 17.53 -2.73
C ARG A 300 10.22 17.05 -3.77
N ILE A 301 10.22 15.74 -4.01
CA ILE A 301 11.01 15.10 -5.06
C ILE A 301 10.04 14.39 -6.00
N GLN A 302 9.94 14.90 -7.22
CA GLN A 302 9.15 14.26 -8.27
C GLN A 302 9.95 13.13 -8.90
N VAL A 303 9.37 11.94 -8.97
CA VAL A 303 9.93 10.80 -9.70
C VAL A 303 9.30 10.74 -11.09
N PRO A 304 10.04 11.08 -12.16
CA PRO A 304 9.51 11.02 -13.51
C PRO A 304 9.44 9.56 -14.01
N PRO A 305 8.55 9.25 -14.97
CA PRO A 305 8.65 8.06 -15.79
C PRO A 305 9.98 8.01 -16.54
N PHE A 306 10.38 6.83 -17.00
CA PHE A 306 11.56 6.67 -17.84
C PHE A 306 11.36 7.29 -19.20
N ASP A 307 12.41 7.89 -19.75
CA ASP A 307 12.45 8.20 -21.18
C ASP A 307 12.67 6.93 -22.01
N LEU A 308 12.68 7.06 -23.33
CA LEU A 308 12.87 5.92 -24.25
C LEU A 308 14.23 5.22 -24.05
N LYS A 309 15.29 5.99 -23.75
CA LYS A 309 16.64 5.46 -23.55
C LYS A 309 16.70 4.63 -22.26
N MET A 310 16.22 5.21 -21.16
CA MET A 310 16.10 4.57 -19.85
C MET A 310 15.20 3.33 -19.93
N THR A 311 14.11 3.38 -20.68
CA THR A 311 13.23 2.22 -20.92
C THR A 311 13.99 1.08 -21.58
N GLY A 312 14.77 1.37 -22.63
CA GLY A 312 15.60 0.36 -23.29
C GLY A 312 16.66 -0.23 -22.36
N GLU A 313 17.34 0.61 -21.59
CA GLU A 313 18.31 0.17 -20.57
C GLU A 313 17.66 -0.70 -19.50
N PHE A 314 16.42 -0.37 -19.11
CA PHE A 314 15.68 -1.07 -18.08
C PHE A 314 15.25 -2.45 -18.54
N ILE A 315 14.73 -2.55 -19.77
CA ILE A 315 14.39 -3.82 -20.41
C ILE A 315 15.63 -4.71 -20.56
N ARG A 316 16.75 -4.16 -21.07
CA ARG A 316 18.02 -4.89 -21.15
C ARG A 316 18.51 -5.37 -19.78
N GLY A 317 18.33 -4.56 -18.75
CA GLY A 317 18.66 -4.89 -17.37
C GLY A 317 17.81 -6.04 -16.82
N ILE A 318 16.48 -6.00 -17.03
CA ILE A 318 15.55 -7.07 -16.63
C ILE A 318 15.94 -8.40 -17.28
N LEU A 319 16.26 -8.37 -18.57
CA LEU A 319 16.50 -9.56 -19.38
C LEU A 319 17.93 -10.10 -19.27
N GLY A 320 18.87 -9.29 -18.76
CA GLY A 320 20.29 -9.65 -18.68
C GLY A 320 20.99 -9.75 -20.05
N ILE A 321 20.42 -9.13 -21.09
CA ILE A 321 20.88 -9.24 -22.48
C ILE A 321 21.03 -7.82 -23.08
N THR A 322 22.11 -7.58 -23.83
CA THR A 322 22.41 -6.28 -24.43
C THR A 322 21.66 -6.01 -25.74
N ASN A 323 21.32 -7.05 -26.48
CA ASN A 323 20.66 -6.96 -27.78
C ASN A 323 19.16 -7.26 -27.66
N VAL A 324 18.33 -6.21 -27.71
CA VAL A 324 16.86 -6.28 -27.63
C VAL A 324 16.28 -5.50 -28.80
N ASP A 325 15.32 -6.10 -29.52
CA ASP A 325 14.66 -5.49 -30.67
C ASP A 325 14.12 -4.08 -30.35
N GLN A 326 14.55 -3.08 -31.12
CA GLN A 326 14.21 -1.68 -30.87
C GLN A 326 12.72 -1.38 -31.05
N ARG A 327 12.01 -2.17 -31.86
CA ARG A 327 10.55 -2.06 -32.01
C ARG A 327 9.83 -2.49 -30.73
N PHE A 328 10.35 -3.49 -30.02
CA PHE A 328 9.83 -3.90 -28.71
C PHE A 328 10.08 -2.82 -27.64
N ILE A 329 11.27 -2.21 -27.62
CA ILE A 329 11.57 -1.09 -26.71
C ILE A 329 10.62 0.08 -26.95
N LEU A 330 10.40 0.46 -28.22
CA LEU A 330 9.49 1.54 -28.58
C LEU A 330 8.04 1.25 -28.16
N HIS A 331 7.60 0.00 -28.34
CA HIS A 331 6.27 -0.43 -27.90
C HIS A 331 6.12 -0.41 -26.39
N ALA A 332 7.05 -1.05 -25.66
CA ALA A 332 7.04 -1.04 -24.21
C ALA A 332 7.03 0.38 -23.66
N TYR A 333 7.79 1.31 -24.26
CA TYR A 333 7.76 2.73 -23.89
C TYR A 333 6.40 3.38 -24.13
N ARG A 334 5.80 3.20 -25.32
CA ARG A 334 4.50 3.78 -25.68
C ARG A 334 3.37 3.28 -24.77
N GLU A 335 3.25 1.97 -24.57
CA GLU A 335 2.19 1.37 -23.76
C GLU A 335 2.36 1.63 -22.26
N SER A 336 3.59 1.63 -21.78
CA SER A 336 3.86 1.88 -20.37
C SER A 336 3.89 3.37 -20.00
N GLU A 337 3.95 4.27 -20.97
CA GLU A 337 4.33 5.68 -20.77
C GLU A 337 5.66 5.83 -20.00
N GLY A 338 6.59 4.88 -20.16
CA GLY A 338 7.83 4.84 -19.40
C GLY A 338 7.70 4.44 -17.93
N ILE A 339 6.53 3.96 -17.48
CA ILE A 339 6.31 3.53 -16.09
C ILE A 339 6.97 2.16 -15.86
N PRO A 340 7.99 2.03 -14.99
CA PRO A 340 8.77 0.80 -14.80
C PRO A 340 7.93 -0.42 -14.40
N GLY A 341 6.92 -0.25 -13.53
CA GLY A 341 6.00 -1.32 -13.16
C GLY A 341 5.23 -1.88 -14.35
N ARG A 342 4.75 -1.01 -15.25
CA ARG A 342 4.08 -1.42 -16.50
C ARG A 342 5.06 -2.04 -17.48
N ILE A 343 6.28 -1.51 -17.59
CA ILE A 343 7.33 -2.11 -18.43
C ILE A 343 7.64 -3.53 -17.99
N MET A 344 7.83 -3.78 -16.69
CA MET A 344 8.04 -5.12 -16.14
C MET A 344 6.89 -6.07 -16.49
N MET A 345 5.65 -5.58 -16.37
CA MET A 345 4.46 -6.35 -16.73
C MET A 345 4.46 -6.74 -18.21
N ILE A 346 4.71 -5.79 -19.11
CA ILE A 346 4.83 -6.03 -20.56
C ILE A 346 5.93 -7.04 -20.86
N VAL A 347 7.13 -6.86 -20.30
CA VAL A 347 8.27 -7.78 -20.52
C VAL A 347 7.93 -9.19 -20.07
N ASN A 348 7.41 -9.35 -18.86
CA ASN A 348 7.03 -10.66 -18.32
C ASN A 348 5.95 -11.33 -19.17
N ASN A 349 4.92 -10.57 -19.59
CA ASN A 349 3.83 -11.07 -20.42
C ASN A 349 4.32 -11.57 -21.79
N PHE A 350 5.23 -10.84 -22.43
CA PHE A 350 5.78 -11.20 -23.74
C PHE A 350 6.69 -12.43 -23.68
N LEU A 351 7.44 -12.57 -22.59
CA LEU A 351 8.23 -13.77 -22.32
C LEU A 351 7.33 -14.99 -22.09
N SER A 352 6.31 -14.86 -21.23
CA SER A 352 5.40 -15.98 -20.90
C SER A 352 4.52 -16.42 -22.06
N SER A 353 4.19 -15.50 -22.98
CA SER A 353 3.40 -15.80 -24.19
C SER A 353 4.26 -16.32 -25.35
N GLY A 354 5.59 -16.32 -25.21
CA GLY A 354 6.52 -16.79 -26.25
C GLY A 354 6.54 -15.90 -27.50
N ILE A 355 6.12 -14.64 -27.37
CA ILE A 355 6.19 -13.60 -28.44
C ILE A 355 7.64 -13.18 -28.66
N LEU A 356 8.42 -13.09 -27.57
CA LEU A 356 9.86 -12.89 -27.62
C LEU A 356 10.55 -14.24 -27.80
N ALA A 357 11.37 -14.37 -28.84
CA ALA A 357 12.29 -15.49 -29.01
C ALA A 357 13.62 -15.15 -28.34
N ILE A 358 14.14 -16.07 -27.52
CA ILE A 358 15.47 -15.94 -26.90
C ILE A 358 16.43 -16.83 -27.68
N ASP A 359 17.48 -16.25 -28.27
CA ASP A 359 18.57 -17.00 -28.90
C ASP A 359 19.94 -16.59 -28.32
N THR A 360 21.01 -17.20 -28.83
CA THR A 360 22.40 -16.95 -28.38
C THR A 360 22.93 -15.55 -28.72
N SER A 361 22.20 -14.76 -29.51
CA SER A 361 22.58 -13.43 -30.00
C SER A 361 21.69 -12.29 -29.47
N GLY A 362 20.55 -12.59 -28.85
CA GLY A 362 19.66 -11.59 -28.28
C GLY A 362 18.22 -12.06 -28.07
N ILE A 363 17.34 -11.09 -27.85
CA ILE A 363 15.89 -11.30 -27.87
C ILE A 363 15.30 -10.59 -29.09
N THR A 364 14.62 -11.35 -29.95
CA THR A 364 13.96 -10.86 -31.16
C THR A 364 12.46 -11.11 -31.11
N LEU A 365 11.68 -10.27 -31.78
CA LEU A 365 10.27 -10.55 -32.04
C LEU A 365 10.18 -11.70 -33.04
N LYS A 366 9.34 -12.71 -32.75
CA LYS A 366 9.09 -13.78 -33.74
C LYS A 366 8.56 -13.21 -35.06
N GLU A 367 9.05 -13.76 -36.18
CA GLU A 367 8.60 -13.36 -37.52
C GLU A 367 7.07 -13.48 -37.66
N GLY A 368 6.44 -12.44 -38.23
CA GLY A 368 4.99 -12.39 -38.49
C GLY A 368 4.11 -11.91 -37.33
N VAL A 369 4.66 -11.53 -36.17
CA VAL A 369 3.87 -11.04 -35.03
C VAL A 369 3.74 -9.50 -35.07
N SER A 370 2.50 -9.00 -35.12
CA SER A 370 2.19 -7.59 -34.91
C SER A 370 2.43 -7.21 -33.45
N ILE A 371 3.09 -6.08 -33.23
CA ILE A 371 3.45 -5.52 -31.92
C ILE A 371 2.22 -4.94 -31.20
N ASP A 372 1.10 -4.77 -31.91
CA ASP A 372 -0.17 -4.37 -31.31
C ASP A 372 -0.72 -5.55 -30.49
N LEU A 373 -0.39 -5.57 -29.19
CA LEU A 373 -0.82 -6.57 -28.21
C LEU A 373 -2.32 -6.79 -28.26
N SER A 374 -3.07 -5.71 -28.49
CA SER A 374 -4.51 -5.77 -28.58
C SER A 374 -4.91 -6.81 -29.62
N GLU A 375 -4.44 -6.70 -30.87
CA GLU A 375 -4.86 -7.55 -31.97
C GLU A 375 -4.45 -9.04 -31.81
N SER A 376 -3.24 -9.29 -31.29
CA SER A 376 -2.75 -10.66 -31.05
C SER A 376 -3.44 -11.34 -29.86
N VAL A 377 -3.59 -10.62 -28.73
CA VAL A 377 -4.30 -11.11 -27.54
C VAL A 377 -5.79 -11.25 -27.83
N ILE A 378 -6.36 -10.37 -28.65
CA ILE A 378 -7.72 -10.45 -29.18
C ILE A 378 -7.92 -11.74 -29.98
N ASN A 379 -6.98 -12.08 -30.87
CA ASN A 379 -7.09 -13.29 -31.68
C ASN A 379 -7.00 -14.55 -30.82
N GLN A 380 -6.13 -14.55 -29.80
CA GLN A 380 -6.05 -15.63 -28.81
C GLN A 380 -7.31 -15.72 -27.96
N PHE A 381 -7.88 -14.59 -27.51
CA PHE A 381 -9.14 -14.55 -26.79
C PHE A 381 -10.28 -15.12 -27.63
N LYS A 382 -10.40 -14.73 -28.90
CA LYS A 382 -11.39 -15.27 -29.84
C LYS A 382 -11.24 -16.78 -30.06
N SER A 383 -10.05 -17.33 -29.92
CA SER A 383 -9.80 -18.78 -30.04
C SER A 383 -10.33 -19.60 -28.85
N LEU A 384 -10.59 -18.97 -27.70
CA LEU A 384 -11.16 -19.62 -26.52
C LEU A 384 -12.63 -19.98 -26.76
N SER A 385 -13.09 -21.04 -26.09
CA SER A 385 -14.50 -21.44 -26.14
C SER A 385 -15.40 -20.37 -25.51
N ARG A 386 -16.67 -20.34 -25.91
CA ARG A 386 -17.66 -19.37 -25.40
C ARG A 386 -17.76 -19.36 -23.87
N ASN A 387 -17.62 -20.51 -23.22
CA ASN A 387 -17.65 -20.61 -21.76
C ASN A 387 -16.39 -20.04 -21.11
N GLU A 388 -15.22 -20.26 -21.70
CA GLU A 388 -13.95 -19.72 -21.22
C GLU A 388 -13.91 -18.20 -21.36
N ARG A 389 -14.35 -17.68 -22.51
CA ARG A 389 -14.48 -16.23 -22.72
C ARG A 389 -15.42 -15.61 -21.70
N ARG A 390 -16.57 -16.24 -21.44
CA ARG A 390 -17.53 -15.77 -20.43
C ARG A 390 -16.91 -15.69 -19.02
N ILE A 391 -16.11 -16.65 -18.62
CA ILE A 391 -15.41 -16.62 -17.32
C ILE A 391 -14.43 -15.45 -17.26
N LEU A 392 -13.64 -15.23 -18.32
CA LEU A 392 -12.72 -14.11 -18.39
C LEU A 392 -13.44 -12.75 -18.41
N ILE A 393 -14.61 -12.65 -19.05
CA ILE A 393 -15.43 -11.42 -19.00
C ILE A 393 -15.87 -11.12 -17.56
N TYR A 394 -16.34 -12.12 -16.80
CA TYR A 394 -16.68 -11.88 -15.40
C TYR A 394 -15.46 -11.45 -14.59
N ALA A 395 -14.30 -12.08 -14.78
CA ALA A 395 -13.07 -11.63 -14.16
C ALA A 395 -12.73 -10.18 -14.53
N ALA A 396 -12.92 -9.78 -15.80
CA ALA A 396 -12.65 -8.42 -16.28
C ALA A 396 -13.58 -7.37 -15.64
N LEU A 397 -14.85 -7.73 -15.42
CA LEU A 397 -15.86 -6.88 -14.79
C LEU A 397 -15.64 -6.76 -13.26
N LEU A 398 -15.15 -7.81 -12.61
CA LEU A 398 -14.85 -7.81 -11.16
C LEU A 398 -13.50 -7.15 -10.84
N ASN A 399 -12.56 -7.14 -11.79
CA ASN A 399 -11.22 -6.59 -11.65
C ASN A 399 -10.47 -7.12 -10.41
N ASP A 400 -10.09 -6.26 -9.45
CA ASP A 400 -9.32 -6.64 -8.26
C ASP A 400 -10.07 -7.60 -7.32
N ILE A 401 -11.38 -7.75 -7.52
CA ILE A 401 -12.25 -8.60 -6.70
C ILE A 401 -12.42 -10.00 -7.33
N ALA A 402 -11.82 -10.24 -8.51
CA ALA A 402 -11.88 -11.51 -9.24
C ALA A 402 -10.99 -12.61 -8.60
N THR A 403 -11.15 -12.82 -7.30
CA THR A 403 -10.49 -13.90 -6.57
C THR A 403 -11.03 -15.26 -6.99
N MET A 404 -10.25 -16.32 -6.80
CA MET A 404 -10.73 -17.68 -7.09
C MET A 404 -12.05 -17.98 -6.37
N GLU A 405 -12.16 -17.64 -5.08
CA GLU A 405 -13.35 -17.83 -4.25
C GLU A 405 -14.57 -17.06 -4.79
N ASN A 406 -14.40 -15.76 -5.08
CA ASN A 406 -15.49 -14.94 -5.62
C ASN A 406 -15.95 -15.45 -6.99
N MET A 407 -15.02 -15.93 -7.81
CA MET A 407 -15.34 -16.50 -9.12
C MET A 407 -16.05 -17.86 -9.01
N GLU A 408 -15.70 -18.71 -8.03
CA GLU A 408 -16.42 -19.96 -7.75
C GLU A 408 -17.87 -19.68 -7.36
N GLU A 409 -18.09 -18.74 -6.43
CA GLU A 409 -19.42 -18.40 -5.95
C GLU A 409 -20.27 -17.73 -7.04
N LEU A 410 -19.73 -16.72 -7.72
CA LEU A 410 -20.44 -16.00 -8.78
C LEU A 410 -20.86 -16.94 -9.92
N LEU A 411 -20.03 -17.91 -10.27
CA LEU A 411 -20.24 -18.75 -11.45
C LEU A 411 -20.82 -20.13 -11.13
N GLY A 412 -20.80 -20.56 -9.86
CA GLY A 412 -21.15 -21.93 -9.47
C GLY A 412 -20.22 -22.97 -10.09
N LEU A 413 -18.95 -22.61 -10.30
CA LEU A 413 -17.94 -23.48 -10.90
C LEU A 413 -16.95 -23.95 -9.84
N ASN A 414 -16.33 -25.11 -10.07
CA ASN A 414 -15.28 -25.62 -9.20
C ASN A 414 -13.90 -25.07 -9.56
N PHE A 415 -13.00 -25.11 -8.57
CA PHE A 415 -11.63 -24.64 -8.66
C PHE A 415 -10.90 -25.16 -9.90
N LYS A 416 -11.00 -26.46 -10.18
CA LYS A 416 -10.30 -27.11 -11.30
C LYS A 416 -10.71 -26.54 -12.66
N LYS A 417 -11.99 -26.23 -12.86
CA LYS A 417 -12.47 -25.59 -14.09
C LYS A 417 -11.94 -24.16 -14.21
N LEU A 418 -12.01 -23.38 -13.14
CA LEU A 418 -11.51 -22.00 -13.13
C LEU A 418 -9.99 -21.92 -13.33
N GLU A 419 -9.24 -22.79 -12.66
CA GLU A 419 -7.78 -22.87 -12.79
C GLU A 419 -7.37 -23.22 -14.23
N ASN A 420 -8.09 -24.13 -14.89
CA ASN A 420 -7.84 -24.44 -16.29
C ASN A 420 -8.08 -23.23 -17.21
N VAL A 421 -9.15 -22.46 -16.99
CA VAL A 421 -9.39 -21.22 -17.75
C VAL A 421 -8.33 -20.17 -17.46
N LYS A 422 -7.92 -20.01 -16.19
CA LYS A 422 -6.85 -19.10 -15.78
C LYS A 422 -5.55 -19.44 -16.50
N ARG A 423 -5.13 -20.72 -16.50
CA ARG A 423 -3.93 -21.19 -17.22
C ARG A 423 -4.00 -20.90 -18.72
N LYS A 424 -5.17 -21.05 -19.35
CA LYS A 424 -5.37 -20.69 -20.76
C LYS A 424 -5.28 -19.17 -20.98
N GLY A 425 -5.87 -18.37 -20.10
CA GLY A 425 -5.77 -16.91 -20.11
C GLY A 425 -4.32 -16.43 -19.98
N ILE A 426 -3.52 -17.06 -19.10
CA ILE A 426 -2.09 -16.78 -18.95
C ILE A 426 -1.32 -17.10 -20.23
N ARG A 427 -1.52 -18.29 -20.80
CA ARG A 427 -0.88 -18.69 -22.08
C ARG A 427 -1.25 -17.79 -23.26
N ALA A 428 -2.49 -17.27 -23.25
CA ALA A 428 -2.99 -16.35 -24.25
C ALA A 428 -2.53 -14.89 -24.04
N GLY A 429 -1.78 -14.59 -22.97
CA GLY A 429 -1.35 -13.24 -22.63
C GLY A 429 -2.48 -12.32 -22.15
N ILE A 430 -3.63 -12.88 -21.75
CA ILE A 430 -4.80 -12.14 -21.24
C ILE A 430 -4.66 -11.88 -19.74
N LEU A 431 -4.10 -12.86 -19.01
CA LEU A 431 -3.90 -12.81 -17.57
C LEU A 431 -2.40 -12.91 -17.25
N VAL A 432 -2.00 -12.39 -16.09
CA VAL A 432 -0.69 -12.65 -15.50
C VAL A 432 -0.73 -13.89 -14.61
N ASP A 433 0.43 -14.50 -14.39
CA ASP A 433 0.57 -15.62 -13.46
C ASP A 433 0.45 -15.13 -12.00
N ASP A 434 -0.79 -15.09 -11.51
CA ASP A 434 -1.18 -14.65 -10.17
C ASP A 434 -2.08 -15.71 -9.51
N LYS A 435 -2.23 -15.64 -8.18
CA LYS A 435 -3.14 -16.52 -7.43
C LYS A 435 -4.60 -16.32 -7.88
N ASP A 436 -4.98 -15.09 -8.21
CA ASP A 436 -6.33 -14.69 -8.60
C ASP A 436 -6.42 -14.35 -10.11
N PHE A 437 -7.61 -14.00 -10.63
CA PHE A 437 -7.76 -13.61 -12.02
C PHE A 437 -7.28 -12.17 -12.24
N ARG A 438 -5.98 -12.00 -12.51
CA ARG A 438 -5.38 -10.70 -12.77
C ARG A 438 -5.06 -10.49 -14.24
N PHE A 439 -5.60 -9.43 -14.82
CA PHE A 439 -5.38 -9.11 -16.23
C PHE A 439 -3.95 -8.63 -16.49
N SER A 440 -3.44 -8.96 -17.67
CA SER A 440 -2.09 -8.66 -18.10
C SER A 440 -1.84 -7.17 -18.32
N ASP A 441 -2.88 -6.43 -18.69
CA ASP A 441 -2.93 -4.97 -18.73
C ASP A 441 -4.40 -4.48 -18.71
N ASN A 442 -4.63 -3.22 -18.34
CA ASN A 442 -5.96 -2.62 -18.31
C ASN A 442 -6.57 -2.48 -19.71
N ALA A 443 -5.76 -2.19 -20.74
CA ALA A 443 -6.20 -2.15 -22.13
C ALA A 443 -6.68 -3.52 -22.62
N VAL A 444 -6.02 -4.60 -22.19
CA VAL A 444 -6.45 -5.98 -22.49
C VAL A 444 -7.78 -6.30 -21.78
N ARG A 445 -7.92 -5.89 -20.51
CA ARG A 445 -9.17 -6.04 -19.76
C ARG A 445 -10.34 -5.32 -20.45
N GLU A 446 -10.13 -4.07 -20.83
CA GLU A 446 -11.13 -3.27 -21.55
C GLU A 446 -11.43 -3.86 -22.93
N ALA A 447 -10.42 -4.33 -23.67
CA ALA A 447 -10.62 -5.00 -24.95
C ALA A 447 -11.48 -6.27 -24.80
N VAL A 448 -11.25 -7.09 -23.77
CA VAL A 448 -12.07 -8.28 -23.48
C VAL A 448 -13.53 -7.92 -23.23
N ILE A 449 -13.79 -6.85 -22.47
CA ILE A 449 -15.14 -6.37 -22.19
C ILE A 449 -15.80 -5.82 -23.47
N ASN A 450 -15.10 -4.95 -24.20
CA ASN A 450 -15.64 -4.26 -25.37
C ASN A 450 -15.91 -5.21 -26.55
N MET A 451 -15.08 -6.24 -26.73
CA MET A 451 -15.19 -7.17 -27.86
C MET A 451 -16.44 -8.05 -27.82
N GLU A 452 -16.73 -8.61 -26.65
CA GLU A 452 -17.86 -9.53 -26.51
C GLU A 452 -19.17 -8.78 -26.30
N ASN A 453 -19.09 -7.48 -25.97
CA ASN A 453 -20.22 -6.64 -25.60
C ASN A 453 -21.16 -7.43 -24.67
N PRO A 454 -20.71 -7.72 -23.43
CA PRO A 454 -21.37 -8.66 -22.55
C PRO A 454 -22.86 -8.35 -22.47
N GLY A 455 -23.68 -9.34 -22.84
CA GLY A 455 -25.13 -9.17 -22.84
C GLY A 455 -25.62 -8.71 -21.46
N LYS A 456 -26.74 -7.97 -21.44
CA LYS A 456 -27.31 -7.33 -20.24
C LYS A 456 -27.39 -8.26 -19.02
N THR A 457 -27.64 -9.56 -19.21
CA THR A 457 -27.70 -10.56 -18.13
C THR A 457 -26.35 -10.77 -17.43
N ILE A 458 -25.24 -10.76 -18.15
CA ILE A 458 -23.89 -10.91 -17.58
C ILE A 458 -23.56 -9.68 -16.74
N LEU A 459 -23.75 -8.49 -17.32
CA LEU A 459 -23.51 -7.21 -16.65
C LEU A 459 -24.39 -7.07 -15.40
N GLN A 460 -25.68 -7.38 -15.50
CA GLN A 460 -26.59 -7.36 -14.34
C GLN A 460 -26.08 -8.26 -13.22
N LYS A 461 -25.73 -9.52 -13.53
CA LYS A 461 -25.24 -10.47 -12.52
C LYS A 461 -23.93 -10.01 -11.86
N ALA A 462 -23.00 -9.46 -12.64
CA ALA A 462 -21.74 -8.93 -12.11
C ALA A 462 -21.97 -7.70 -11.22
N GLY A 463 -22.84 -6.78 -11.66
CA GLY A 463 -23.20 -5.58 -10.90
C GLY A 463 -23.90 -5.93 -9.57
N ASP A 464 -24.84 -6.86 -9.57
CA ASP A 464 -25.53 -7.31 -8.36
C ASP A 464 -24.54 -7.93 -7.37
N PHE A 465 -23.63 -8.80 -7.85
CA PHE A 465 -22.60 -9.42 -7.03
C PHE A 465 -21.63 -8.42 -6.38
N LEU A 466 -21.21 -7.40 -7.14
CA LEU A 466 -20.35 -6.31 -6.64
C LEU A 466 -21.09 -5.47 -5.59
N PHE A 467 -22.35 -5.14 -5.86
CA PHE A 467 -23.18 -4.32 -4.98
C PHE A 467 -23.45 -5.00 -3.63
N GLU A 468 -23.78 -6.30 -3.63
CA GLU A 468 -24.01 -7.09 -2.40
C GLU A 468 -22.78 -7.15 -1.49
N ARG A 469 -21.58 -7.03 -2.07
CA ARG A 469 -20.30 -7.06 -1.34
C ARG A 469 -19.75 -5.69 -0.97
N GLY A 470 -20.48 -4.62 -1.26
CA GLY A 470 -20.08 -3.25 -0.91
C GLY A 470 -19.13 -2.58 -1.90
N TYR A 471 -18.88 -3.18 -3.08
CA TYR A 471 -18.05 -2.58 -4.13
C TYR A 471 -18.88 -1.68 -5.03
N TYR A 472 -19.46 -0.64 -4.44
CA TYR A 472 -20.46 0.21 -5.07
C TYR A 472 -19.94 0.98 -6.29
N SER A 473 -18.69 1.46 -6.26
CA SER A 473 -18.07 2.16 -7.40
C SER A 473 -18.01 1.26 -8.64
N ASN A 474 -17.52 0.03 -8.46
CA ASN A 474 -17.39 -0.93 -9.55
C ASN A 474 -18.77 -1.38 -10.03
N ALA A 475 -19.72 -1.58 -9.10
CA ALA A 475 -21.09 -1.91 -9.44
C ALA A 475 -21.75 -0.81 -10.29
N ALA A 476 -21.52 0.47 -9.98
CA ALA A 476 -22.08 1.60 -10.70
C ALA A 476 -21.69 1.59 -12.18
N VAL A 477 -20.39 1.45 -12.47
CA VAL A 477 -19.85 1.35 -13.83
C VAL A 477 -20.47 0.17 -14.58
N VAL A 478 -20.55 -1.00 -13.95
CA VAL A 478 -21.12 -2.20 -14.57
C VAL A 478 -22.63 -2.03 -14.84
N TYR A 479 -23.37 -1.36 -13.97
CA TYR A 479 -24.78 -1.05 -14.20
C TYR A 479 -25.00 -0.03 -15.31
N GLU A 480 -24.13 0.97 -15.46
CA GLU A 480 -24.17 1.88 -16.60
C GLU A 480 -23.98 1.15 -17.91
N MET A 481 -22.99 0.25 -17.99
CA MET A 481 -22.79 -0.61 -19.15
C MET A 481 -24.04 -1.46 -19.45
N ALA A 482 -24.77 -1.89 -18.41
CA ALA A 482 -26.03 -2.64 -18.56
C ALA A 482 -27.23 -1.76 -18.97
N ASN A 483 -27.04 -0.44 -19.07
CA ASN A 483 -28.07 0.59 -19.18
C ASN A 483 -29.13 0.49 -18.06
N LYS A 484 -28.66 0.25 -16.82
CA LYS A 484 -29.45 0.14 -15.59
C LYS A 484 -29.22 1.37 -14.72
N ARG A 485 -29.58 2.55 -15.25
CA ARG A 485 -29.24 3.85 -14.67
C ARG A 485 -29.72 4.04 -13.23
N GLU A 486 -30.91 3.55 -12.85
CA GLU A 486 -31.40 3.60 -11.46
C GLU A 486 -30.49 2.84 -10.48
N LYS A 487 -30.02 1.64 -10.86
CA LYS A 487 -29.08 0.85 -10.04
C LYS A 487 -27.70 1.49 -10.00
N ALA A 488 -27.25 2.08 -11.11
CA ALA A 488 -26.01 2.83 -11.17
C ALA A 488 -26.05 4.04 -10.22
N PHE A 489 -27.13 4.83 -10.28
CA PHE A 489 -27.38 5.96 -9.39
C PHE A 489 -27.32 5.54 -7.92
N LEU A 490 -28.07 4.50 -7.52
CA LEU A 490 -28.03 4.00 -6.14
C LEU A 490 -26.62 3.58 -5.71
N SER A 491 -25.85 2.99 -6.63
CA SER A 491 -24.47 2.58 -6.38
C SER A 491 -23.55 3.78 -6.21
N TYR A 492 -23.70 4.84 -7.02
CA TYR A 492 -22.97 6.08 -6.83
C TYR A 492 -23.31 6.76 -5.51
N ILE A 493 -24.59 6.86 -5.16
CA ILE A 493 -25.02 7.43 -3.87
C ILE A 493 -24.37 6.70 -2.69
N LYS A 494 -24.31 5.36 -2.72
CA LYS A 494 -23.61 4.57 -1.71
C LYS A 494 -22.10 4.77 -1.73
N THR A 495 -21.50 4.91 -2.92
CA THR A 495 -20.07 5.21 -3.09
C THR A 495 -19.73 6.56 -2.45
N THR A 496 -20.51 7.60 -2.73
CA THR A 496 -20.33 8.93 -2.14
C THR A 496 -20.43 8.87 -0.61
N ARG A 497 -21.39 8.12 -0.06
CA ARG A 497 -21.49 7.94 1.40
C ARG A 497 -20.26 7.28 2.00
N ASP A 498 -19.79 6.18 1.41
CA ASP A 498 -18.57 5.49 1.85
C ASP A 498 -17.34 6.42 1.80
N PHE A 499 -17.18 7.19 0.73
CA PHE A 499 -16.12 8.21 0.63
C PHE A 499 -16.24 9.29 1.70
N MET A 500 -17.44 9.82 1.96
CA MET A 500 -17.66 10.80 3.02
C MET A 500 -17.38 10.25 4.43
N GLU A 501 -17.72 8.99 4.69
CA GLU A 501 -17.44 8.31 5.96
C GLU A 501 -15.94 8.08 6.17
N ARG A 502 -15.19 7.82 5.09
CA ARG A 502 -13.72 7.69 5.10
C ARG A 502 -12.97 9.02 5.06
N GLY A 503 -13.69 10.14 4.96
CA GLY A 503 -13.12 11.48 4.88
C GLY A 503 -12.55 11.87 3.49
N LEU A 504 -12.81 11.06 2.46
CA LEU A 504 -12.42 11.28 1.06
C LEU A 504 -13.40 12.25 0.38
N LEU A 505 -13.40 13.49 0.83
CA LEU A 505 -14.39 14.49 0.41
C LEU A 505 -14.21 14.94 -1.05
N ALA A 506 -12.98 14.95 -1.59
CA ALA A 506 -12.75 15.29 -2.99
C ALA A 506 -13.38 14.24 -3.93
N ASP A 507 -13.13 12.95 -3.66
CA ASP A 507 -13.71 11.85 -4.43
C ASP A 507 -15.24 11.81 -4.32
N ALA A 508 -15.78 12.07 -3.13
CA ALA A 508 -17.22 12.18 -2.93
C ALA A 508 -17.84 13.28 -3.81
N LEU A 509 -17.21 14.45 -3.91
CA LEU A 509 -17.66 15.54 -4.75
C LEU A 509 -17.58 15.18 -6.23
N ASN A 510 -16.46 14.59 -6.68
CA ASN A 510 -16.30 14.16 -8.08
C ASN A 510 -17.41 13.19 -8.51
N VAL A 511 -17.76 12.22 -7.65
CA VAL A 511 -18.88 11.30 -7.92
C VAL A 511 -20.21 12.05 -8.00
N LEU A 512 -20.46 13.02 -7.13
CA LEU A 512 -21.69 13.82 -7.16
C LEU A 512 -21.80 14.70 -8.42
N GLU A 513 -20.69 15.26 -8.90
CA GLU A 513 -20.64 16.03 -10.16
C GLU A 513 -20.84 15.15 -11.40
N GLU A 514 -20.38 13.90 -11.37
CA GLU A 514 -20.69 12.95 -12.43
C GLU A 514 -22.18 12.58 -12.46
N VAL A 515 -22.76 12.35 -11.29
CA VAL A 515 -24.18 11.98 -11.15
C VAL A 515 -25.11 13.17 -11.44
N SER A 516 -24.70 14.41 -11.21
CA SER A 516 -25.53 15.61 -11.50
C SER A 516 -25.91 15.73 -12.98
N LYS A 517 -25.15 15.09 -13.87
CA LYS A 517 -25.46 15.05 -15.31
C LYS A 517 -26.79 14.36 -15.62
N TRP A 518 -27.31 13.56 -14.69
CA TRP A 518 -28.58 12.83 -14.83
C TRP A 518 -29.76 13.52 -14.14
N GLU A 519 -29.55 14.69 -13.54
CA GLU A 519 -30.54 15.31 -12.66
C GLU A 519 -31.86 15.67 -13.36
N GLU A 520 -31.84 15.93 -14.67
CA GLU A 520 -33.03 16.22 -15.49
C GLU A 520 -33.81 14.96 -15.91
N GLU A 521 -33.28 13.76 -15.61
CA GLU A 521 -33.90 12.50 -16.01
C GLU A 521 -35.10 12.15 -15.12
N LYS A 522 -36.19 11.67 -15.72
CA LYS A 522 -37.45 11.40 -14.99
C LYS A 522 -37.36 10.34 -13.89
N TRP A 523 -36.42 9.39 -14.01
CA TRP A 523 -36.22 8.31 -13.04
C TRP A 523 -35.29 8.72 -11.88
N PHE A 524 -34.67 9.90 -11.97
CA PHE A 524 -33.66 10.35 -11.03
C PHE A 524 -34.28 10.80 -9.71
N ASP A 525 -33.81 10.26 -8.59
CA ASP A 525 -34.27 10.64 -7.26
C ASP A 525 -33.56 11.93 -6.81
N ARG A 526 -34.10 13.09 -7.25
CA ARG A 526 -33.56 14.42 -6.93
C ARG A 526 -33.54 14.68 -5.42
N ALA A 527 -34.53 14.17 -4.69
CA ALA A 527 -34.62 14.37 -3.25
C ALA A 527 -33.45 13.69 -2.53
N GLU A 528 -33.19 12.42 -2.83
CA GLU A 528 -32.07 11.70 -2.24
C GLU A 528 -30.73 12.30 -2.66
N PHE A 529 -30.59 12.67 -3.94
CA PHE A 529 -29.38 13.28 -4.47
C PHE A 529 -28.99 14.57 -3.76
N HIS A 530 -29.91 15.53 -3.66
CA HIS A 530 -29.65 16.76 -2.91
C HIS A 530 -29.52 16.52 -1.41
N GLY A 531 -30.17 15.48 -0.87
CA GLY A 531 -29.92 15.00 0.48
C GLY A 531 -28.46 14.62 0.74
N ILE A 532 -27.77 14.00 -0.23
CA ILE A 532 -26.34 13.67 -0.12
C ILE A 532 -25.45 14.91 -0.29
N TYR A 533 -25.75 15.80 -1.24
CA TYR A 533 -25.04 17.07 -1.36
C TYR A 533 -25.12 17.88 -0.07
N ALA A 534 -26.29 17.89 0.58
CA ALA A 534 -26.45 18.51 1.88
C ALA A 534 -25.55 17.90 2.95
N ASP A 535 -25.45 16.57 3.01
CA ASP A 535 -24.56 15.87 3.94
C ASP A 535 -23.09 16.19 3.69
N TYR A 536 -22.69 16.30 2.41
CA TYR A 536 -21.36 16.74 2.00
C TYR A 536 -21.04 18.14 2.53
N TYR A 537 -21.91 19.12 2.22
CA TYR A 537 -21.71 20.51 2.64
C TYR A 537 -21.73 20.67 4.16
N PHE A 538 -22.57 19.91 4.85
CA PHE A 538 -22.60 19.86 6.30
C PHE A 538 -21.25 19.43 6.89
N ARG A 539 -20.61 18.41 6.29
CA ARG A 539 -19.31 17.87 6.76
C ARG A 539 -18.15 18.84 6.55
N ILE A 540 -18.16 19.64 5.49
CA ILE A 540 -17.14 20.69 5.27
C ILE A 540 -17.43 21.98 6.04
N GLY A 541 -18.56 22.07 6.74
CA GLY A 541 -18.96 23.22 7.54
C GLY A 541 -19.64 24.35 6.76
N ASP A 542 -19.99 24.12 5.48
CA ASP A 542 -20.77 25.07 4.69
C ASP A 542 -22.27 24.81 4.90
N TYR A 543 -22.77 25.26 6.05
CA TYR A 543 -24.15 25.02 6.44
C TYR A 543 -25.17 25.76 5.55
N ASN A 544 -24.79 26.86 4.90
CA ASN A 544 -25.70 27.60 4.03
C ASN A 544 -25.98 26.83 2.74
N ARG A 545 -24.95 26.31 2.07
CA ARG A 545 -25.14 25.42 0.90
C ARG A 545 -25.83 24.12 1.27
N SER A 546 -25.53 23.58 2.44
CA SER A 546 -26.26 22.41 2.97
C SER A 546 -27.76 22.70 3.07
N ILE A 547 -28.15 23.88 3.60
CA ILE A 547 -29.55 24.30 3.67
C ILE A 547 -30.18 24.45 2.28
N GLU A 548 -29.49 25.06 1.32
CA GLU A 548 -29.99 25.23 -0.05
C GLU A 548 -30.36 23.87 -0.69
N HIS A 549 -29.48 22.87 -0.55
CA HIS A 549 -29.76 21.53 -1.04
C HIS A 549 -30.88 20.81 -0.26
N LEU A 550 -30.97 21.02 1.06
CA LEU A 550 -32.06 20.46 1.86
C LEU A 550 -33.42 21.06 1.50
N ASP A 551 -33.45 22.32 1.07
CA ASP A 551 -34.67 22.96 0.59
C ASP A 551 -35.17 22.31 -0.70
N ILE A 552 -34.27 22.01 -1.64
CA ILE A 552 -34.62 21.26 -2.85
C ILE A 552 -35.09 19.85 -2.47
N ALA A 553 -34.33 19.13 -1.64
CA ALA A 553 -34.67 17.76 -1.23
C ALA A 553 -36.03 17.65 -0.53
N TYR A 554 -36.35 18.63 0.32
CA TYR A 554 -37.64 18.71 0.99
C TYR A 554 -38.77 19.09 0.04
N GLN A 555 -38.56 20.05 -0.88
CA GLN A 555 -39.56 20.40 -1.88
C GLN A 555 -39.98 19.20 -2.73
N GLU A 556 -39.01 18.37 -3.15
CA GLU A 556 -39.23 17.21 -4.01
C GLU A 556 -39.93 16.04 -3.28
N SER A 557 -39.63 15.80 -1.99
CA SER A 557 -40.08 14.58 -1.29
C SER A 557 -41.05 14.80 -0.12
N GLN A 558 -41.09 16.02 0.43
CA GLN A 558 -41.79 16.37 1.67
C GLN A 558 -41.40 15.48 2.88
N LEU A 559 -40.24 14.82 2.83
CA LEU A 559 -39.82 13.88 3.89
C LEU A 559 -39.31 14.64 5.13
N PRO A 560 -39.83 14.34 6.34
CA PRO A 560 -39.45 15.05 7.57
C PRO A 560 -37.96 14.99 7.91
N ARG A 561 -37.24 13.95 7.47
CA ARG A 561 -35.79 13.81 7.69
C ARG A 561 -34.97 14.97 7.13
N PHE A 562 -35.40 15.59 6.03
CA PHE A 562 -34.70 16.73 5.44
C PHE A 562 -34.92 18.01 6.23
N LEU A 563 -36.12 18.23 6.79
CA LEU A 563 -36.37 19.31 7.74
C LEU A 563 -35.53 19.15 9.02
N LEU A 564 -35.39 17.92 9.54
CA LEU A 564 -34.52 17.65 10.69
C LEU A 564 -33.05 17.97 10.37
N LYS A 565 -32.53 17.54 9.20
CA LYS A 565 -31.18 17.90 8.76
C LYS A 565 -31.01 19.42 8.63
N LYS A 566 -32.03 20.13 8.12
CA LYS A 566 -32.02 21.59 7.99
C LYS A 566 -32.00 22.25 9.37
N ALA A 567 -32.82 21.77 10.30
CA ALA A 567 -32.83 22.21 11.69
C ALA A 567 -31.44 22.01 12.35
N LYS A 568 -30.77 20.88 12.10
CA LYS A 568 -29.40 20.62 12.55
C LYS A 568 -28.40 21.67 12.01
N CYS A 569 -28.54 22.10 10.75
CA CYS A 569 -27.72 23.19 10.17
C CYS A 569 -27.94 24.53 10.90
N TYR A 570 -29.19 24.92 11.12
CA TYR A 570 -29.52 26.14 11.87
C TYR A 570 -28.98 26.10 13.31
N GLY A 571 -29.04 24.94 13.96
CA GLY A 571 -28.47 24.72 15.29
C GLY A 571 -26.94 24.88 15.34
N ARG A 572 -26.23 24.55 14.25
CA ARG A 572 -24.79 24.79 14.09
C ARG A 572 -24.46 26.26 13.83
N LEU A 573 -25.32 26.97 13.10
CA LEU A 573 -25.24 28.42 12.89
C LEU A 573 -25.63 29.25 14.13
N GLY A 574 -26.05 28.60 15.23
CA GLY A 574 -26.46 29.28 16.46
C GLY A 574 -27.88 29.87 16.42
N LYS A 575 -28.65 29.64 15.36
CA LYS A 575 -30.04 30.08 15.18
C LYS A 575 -31.00 29.11 15.87
N LEU A 576 -30.97 29.10 17.20
CA LEU A 576 -31.62 28.05 18.01
C LEU A 576 -33.15 28.09 17.94
N ALA A 577 -33.77 29.28 17.86
CA ALA A 577 -35.22 29.40 17.80
C ALA A 577 -35.77 28.88 16.47
N GLU A 578 -35.11 29.23 15.37
CA GLU A 578 -35.42 28.76 14.03
C GLU A 578 -35.18 27.26 13.89
N ALA A 579 -34.05 26.76 14.44
CA ALA A 579 -33.76 25.33 14.50
C ALA A 579 -34.86 24.56 15.25
N TYR A 580 -35.35 25.10 16.37
CA TYR A 580 -36.43 24.48 17.14
C TYR A 580 -37.75 24.42 16.37
N ASN A 581 -38.13 25.51 15.70
CA ASN A 581 -39.35 25.55 14.90
C ASN A 581 -39.30 24.56 13.74
N LEU A 582 -38.19 24.52 13.00
CA LEU A 582 -37.99 23.53 11.92
C LEU A 582 -38.00 22.09 12.44
N ALA A 583 -37.39 21.85 13.60
CA ALA A 583 -37.41 20.53 14.24
C ALA A 583 -38.84 20.13 14.64
N LYS A 584 -39.64 21.06 15.14
CA LYS A 584 -41.06 20.82 15.45
C LYS A 584 -41.84 20.42 14.19
N ASP A 585 -41.59 21.07 13.06
CA ASP A 585 -42.23 20.75 11.78
C ASP A 585 -41.81 19.38 11.23
N ALA A 586 -40.62 18.90 11.60
CA ALA A 586 -40.15 17.54 11.28
C ALA A 586 -40.82 16.44 12.14
N GLY A 587 -41.61 16.79 13.14
CA GLY A 587 -42.38 15.85 13.95
C GLY A 587 -41.53 15.01 14.91
N ASP A 588 -42.01 13.80 15.25
CA ASP A 588 -41.50 13.01 16.37
C ASP A 588 -40.03 12.61 16.22
N ILE A 589 -39.56 12.36 14.99
CA ILE A 589 -38.15 12.00 14.71
C ILE A 589 -37.16 13.08 15.20
N ALA A 590 -37.62 14.33 15.36
CA ALA A 590 -36.80 15.45 15.77
C ALA A 590 -36.81 15.69 17.29
N LEU A 591 -37.63 14.99 18.08
CA LEU A 591 -37.70 15.15 19.53
C LEU A 591 -36.33 15.05 20.25
N PRO A 592 -35.40 14.17 19.86
CA PRO A 592 -34.08 14.13 20.48
C PRO A 592 -33.29 15.44 20.25
N PHE A 593 -33.32 15.96 19.03
CA PHE A 593 -32.65 17.21 18.68
C PHE A 593 -33.35 18.44 19.30
N MET A 594 -34.68 18.43 19.37
CA MET A 594 -35.46 19.45 20.10
C MET A 594 -35.07 19.48 21.58
N THR A 595 -34.88 18.32 22.20
CA THR A 595 -34.40 18.20 23.59
C THR A 595 -33.04 18.90 23.77
N GLU A 596 -32.10 18.67 22.86
CA GLU A 596 -30.79 19.32 22.88
C GLU A 596 -30.88 20.84 22.68
N ILE A 597 -31.71 21.32 21.75
CA ILE A 597 -31.91 22.76 21.56
C ILE A 597 -32.51 23.41 22.81
N LEU A 598 -33.53 22.78 23.42
CA LEU A 598 -34.18 23.30 24.63
C LEU A 598 -33.21 23.36 25.81
N ILE A 599 -32.32 22.36 25.94
CA ILE A 599 -31.20 22.39 26.89
C ILE A 599 -30.32 23.62 26.66
N ARG A 600 -29.91 23.88 25.42
CA ARG A 600 -29.06 25.01 25.04
C ARG A 600 -29.75 26.37 25.25
N LEU A 601 -31.07 26.42 25.08
CA LEU A 601 -31.90 27.60 25.38
C LEU A 601 -32.16 27.79 26.88
N GLY A 602 -31.83 26.80 27.72
CA GLY A 602 -32.10 26.84 29.16
C GLY A 602 -33.54 26.47 29.56
N ASP A 603 -34.39 26.03 28.63
CA ASP A 603 -35.75 25.56 28.94
C ASP A 603 -35.75 24.09 29.37
N ILE A 604 -35.23 23.86 30.57
CA ILE A 604 -35.06 22.53 31.17
C ILE A 604 -36.39 21.78 31.30
N LYS A 605 -37.50 22.50 31.53
CA LYS A 605 -38.83 21.88 31.70
C LYS A 605 -39.33 21.29 30.39
N ARG A 606 -39.29 22.06 29.29
CA ARG A 606 -39.68 21.54 27.98
C ARG A 606 -38.70 20.49 27.47
N ALA A 607 -37.39 20.65 27.75
CA ALA A 607 -36.41 19.64 27.38
C ALA A 607 -36.73 18.28 28.02
N GLU A 608 -37.10 18.26 29.30
CA GLU A 608 -37.49 17.01 29.99
C GLU A 608 -38.77 16.40 29.40
N MET A 609 -39.76 17.22 29.06
CA MET A 609 -40.98 16.76 28.40
C MET A 609 -40.68 16.15 27.02
N SER A 610 -39.90 16.86 26.20
CA SER A 610 -39.51 16.43 24.85
C SER A 610 -38.70 15.13 24.88
N GLY A 611 -37.72 15.02 25.78
CA GLY A 611 -36.88 13.82 25.87
C GLY A 611 -37.63 12.59 26.39
N ASN A 612 -38.54 12.78 27.35
CA ASN A 612 -39.40 11.68 27.82
C ASN A 612 -40.37 11.22 26.73
N LEU A 613 -40.95 12.16 25.99
CA LEU A 613 -41.81 11.83 24.85
C LEU A 613 -41.03 11.06 23.79
N ALA A 614 -39.81 11.51 23.46
CA ALA A 614 -38.93 10.84 22.49
C ALA A 614 -38.74 9.36 22.82
N ILE A 615 -38.43 9.03 24.08
CA ILE A 615 -38.24 7.65 24.54
C ILE A 615 -39.54 6.82 24.47
N GLN A 616 -40.71 7.46 24.58
CA GLN A 616 -41.99 6.78 24.56
C GLN A 616 -42.48 6.48 23.14
N VAL A 617 -42.23 7.38 22.18
CA VAL A 617 -42.84 7.31 20.84
C VAL A 617 -41.88 6.82 19.76
N LEU A 618 -40.57 6.91 19.96
CA LEU A 618 -39.58 6.49 18.96
C LEU A 618 -39.32 5.00 19.03
N GLU A 619 -39.52 4.33 17.90
CA GLU A 619 -39.24 2.89 17.74
C GLU A 619 -37.91 2.63 17.03
N ASP A 620 -37.49 3.56 16.14
CA ASP A 620 -36.24 3.42 15.40
C ASP A 620 -35.03 3.48 16.35
N PRO A 621 -34.18 2.44 16.37
CA PRO A 621 -32.99 2.41 17.22
C PRO A 621 -32.08 3.64 17.08
N GLU A 622 -31.98 4.24 15.89
CA GLU A 622 -31.12 5.40 15.62
C GLU A 622 -31.60 6.66 16.34
N TYR A 623 -32.90 6.98 16.26
CA TYR A 623 -33.45 8.13 16.97
C TYR A 623 -33.60 7.85 18.47
N LEU A 624 -33.85 6.58 18.84
CA LEU A 624 -34.01 6.19 20.23
C LEU A 624 -32.69 6.30 21.02
N VAL A 625 -31.56 5.93 20.41
CA VAL A 625 -30.25 6.14 21.05
C VAL A 625 -29.91 7.63 21.22
N GLU A 626 -30.24 8.47 20.23
CA GLU A 626 -30.11 9.93 20.32
C GLU A 626 -30.99 10.47 21.47
N ALA A 627 -32.21 9.96 21.64
CA ALA A 627 -33.12 10.35 22.72
C ALA A 627 -32.55 10.03 24.11
N TYR A 628 -32.06 8.80 24.31
CA TYR A 628 -31.43 8.38 25.56
C TYR A 628 -30.17 9.19 25.87
N ALA A 629 -29.36 9.49 24.85
CA ALA A 629 -28.21 10.36 25.00
C ALA A 629 -28.66 11.76 25.46
N ALA A 630 -29.61 12.38 24.76
CA ALA A 630 -30.12 13.73 25.03
C ALA A 630 -30.66 13.86 26.46
N ILE A 631 -31.54 12.95 26.89
CA ILE A 631 -32.09 12.99 28.26
C ILE A 631 -31.01 12.67 29.31
N GLY A 632 -30.06 11.79 29.00
CA GLY A 632 -28.91 11.53 29.86
C GLY A 632 -28.10 12.81 30.10
N GLY A 633 -27.84 13.58 29.04
CA GLY A 633 -27.19 14.89 29.10
C GLY A 633 -27.97 15.90 29.96
N LEU A 634 -29.29 15.97 29.79
CA LEU A 634 -30.18 16.80 30.62
C LEU A 634 -30.07 16.42 32.12
N MET A 635 -30.07 15.13 32.43
CA MET A 635 -29.98 14.65 33.82
C MET A 635 -28.62 14.97 34.45
N ILE A 636 -27.53 14.95 33.67
CA ILE A 636 -26.21 15.43 34.12
C ILE A 636 -26.29 16.91 34.52
N GLN A 637 -26.87 17.74 33.65
CA GLN A 637 -27.00 19.19 33.91
C GLN A 637 -27.85 19.48 35.15
N LYS A 638 -28.87 18.65 35.42
CA LYS A 638 -29.71 18.72 36.63
C LYS A 638 -29.03 18.15 37.89
N GLY A 639 -27.79 17.66 37.80
CA GLY A 639 -27.08 17.00 38.90
C GLY A 639 -27.64 15.62 39.27
N LYS A 640 -28.56 15.06 38.48
CA LYS A 640 -29.22 13.76 38.74
C LYS A 640 -28.42 12.61 38.13
N LEU A 641 -27.19 12.44 38.62
CA LEU A 641 -26.17 11.57 37.99
C LEU A 641 -26.58 10.09 37.91
N GLU A 642 -27.36 9.56 38.87
CA GLU A 642 -27.84 8.17 38.80
C GLU A 642 -28.88 7.96 37.72
N ARG A 643 -29.81 8.90 37.57
CA ARG A 643 -30.79 8.87 36.47
C ARG A 643 -30.09 9.04 35.13
N ALA A 644 -29.09 9.91 35.05
CA ALA A 644 -28.27 10.07 33.85
C ALA A 644 -27.62 8.73 33.45
N LEU A 645 -26.93 8.06 34.38
CA LEU A 645 -26.30 6.77 34.14
C LEU A 645 -27.30 5.71 33.66
N HIS A 646 -28.50 5.65 34.24
CA HIS A 646 -29.54 4.74 33.81
C HIS A 646 -29.94 4.95 32.35
N HIS A 647 -30.26 6.19 31.95
CA HIS A 647 -30.61 6.49 30.55
C HIS A 647 -29.45 6.20 29.59
N LEU A 648 -28.23 6.60 29.96
CA LEU A 648 -27.05 6.39 29.12
C LEU A 648 -26.72 4.90 28.94
N GLN A 649 -26.90 4.07 29.96
CA GLN A 649 -26.71 2.61 29.88
C GLN A 649 -27.74 1.94 28.96
N THR A 650 -28.98 2.40 28.99
CA THR A 650 -30.03 1.92 28.06
C THR A 650 -29.67 2.29 26.62
N GLY A 651 -29.31 3.55 26.37
CA GLY A 651 -28.81 4.00 25.07
C GLY A 651 -27.60 3.18 24.61
N LEU A 652 -26.67 2.86 25.52
CA LEU A 652 -25.46 2.09 25.22
C LEU A 652 -25.79 0.68 24.77
N THR A 653 -26.81 0.07 25.36
CA THR A 653 -27.30 -1.25 24.98
C THR A 653 -27.87 -1.25 23.56
N ILE A 654 -28.59 -0.18 23.18
CA ILE A 654 -29.11 0.00 21.83
C ILE A 654 -27.96 0.19 20.83
N ALA A 655 -27.03 1.11 21.11
CA ALA A 655 -25.86 1.37 20.27
C ALA A 655 -25.02 0.09 20.01
N ARG A 656 -24.84 -0.76 21.03
CA ARG A 656 -24.14 -2.05 20.90
C ARG A 656 -24.85 -3.00 19.94
N LYS A 657 -26.18 -3.08 20.00
CA LYS A 657 -26.97 -3.92 19.09
C LYS A 657 -26.86 -3.44 17.65
N MET A 658 -26.83 -2.12 17.45
CA MET A 658 -26.65 -1.49 16.14
C MET A 658 -25.21 -1.60 15.62
N LYS A 659 -24.24 -1.92 16.49
CA LYS A 659 -22.79 -1.82 16.21
C LYS A 659 -22.38 -0.41 15.78
N ASP A 660 -23.06 0.60 16.30
CA ASP A 660 -22.82 2.01 15.97
C ASP A 660 -21.71 2.58 16.85
N THR A 661 -20.51 2.72 16.29
CA THR A 661 -19.33 3.20 17.01
C THR A 661 -19.42 4.67 17.40
N TYR A 662 -20.16 5.49 16.66
CA TYR A 662 -20.34 6.91 16.95
C TYR A 662 -21.15 7.11 18.24
N TRP A 663 -22.30 6.42 18.34
CA TRP A 663 -23.13 6.52 19.55
C TRP A 663 -22.49 5.86 20.77
N LEU A 664 -21.75 4.76 20.59
CA LEU A 664 -20.96 4.15 21.65
C LEU A 664 -19.99 5.17 22.29
N GLY A 665 -19.29 5.93 21.45
CA GLY A 665 -18.36 6.97 21.91
C GLY A 665 -19.05 8.07 22.72
N ILE A 666 -20.14 8.64 22.20
CA ILE A 666 -20.89 9.70 22.90
C ILE A 666 -21.41 9.25 24.27
N LEU A 667 -21.97 8.04 24.33
CA LEU A 667 -22.57 7.51 25.54
C LEU A 667 -21.52 7.20 26.60
N HIS A 668 -20.41 6.56 26.21
CA HIS A 668 -19.30 6.33 27.12
C HIS A 668 -18.69 7.64 27.63
N ASN A 669 -18.54 8.65 26.77
CA ASN A 669 -18.06 9.96 27.19
C ASN A 669 -18.96 10.60 28.28
N ARG A 670 -20.28 10.63 28.05
CA ARG A 670 -21.25 11.17 29.02
C ARG A 670 -21.32 10.36 30.32
N MET A 671 -21.17 9.03 30.24
CA MET A 671 -21.06 8.17 31.42
C MET A 671 -19.77 8.46 32.20
N GLY A 672 -18.65 8.69 31.49
CA GLY A 672 -17.39 9.12 32.09
C GLY A 672 -17.55 10.41 32.90
N VAL A 673 -18.25 11.41 32.33
CA VAL A 673 -18.59 12.66 33.05
C VAL A 673 -19.42 12.37 34.31
N CYS A 674 -20.41 11.48 34.23
CA CYS A 674 -21.21 11.10 35.41
C CYS A 674 -20.35 10.50 36.51
N TYR A 675 -19.47 9.55 36.18
CA TYR A 675 -18.59 8.92 37.16
C TYR A 675 -17.56 9.88 37.74
N TYR A 676 -17.03 10.78 36.91
CA TYR A 676 -16.10 11.82 37.34
C TYR A 676 -16.75 12.76 38.37
N LEU A 677 -17.95 13.26 38.08
CA LEU A 677 -18.71 14.11 39.00
C LEU A 677 -19.11 13.39 40.30
N ARG A 678 -19.11 12.05 40.30
CA ARG A 678 -19.30 11.20 41.50
C ARG A 678 -17.99 10.81 42.20
N SER A 679 -16.85 11.38 41.82
CA SER A 679 -15.52 11.02 42.34
C SER A 679 -15.14 9.53 42.14
N ARG A 680 -15.76 8.85 41.18
CA ARG A 680 -15.44 7.47 40.79
C ARG A 680 -14.42 7.48 39.64
N LEU A 681 -13.17 7.82 39.98
CA LEU A 681 -12.15 8.14 38.98
C LEU A 681 -11.77 6.96 38.08
N GLU A 682 -11.72 5.72 38.60
CA GLU A 682 -11.40 4.55 37.77
C GLU A 682 -12.52 4.21 36.78
N ASP A 683 -13.79 4.32 37.19
CA ASP A 683 -14.93 4.11 36.29
C ASP A 683 -15.01 5.21 35.22
N ALA A 684 -14.71 6.46 35.60
CA ALA A 684 -14.62 7.57 34.66
C ALA A 684 -13.51 7.31 33.62
N LYS A 685 -12.32 6.92 34.09
CA LYS A 685 -11.16 6.58 33.26
C LYS A 685 -11.49 5.43 32.29
N ASP A 686 -12.09 4.35 32.77
CA ASP A 686 -12.51 3.22 31.94
C ASP A 686 -13.52 3.64 30.86
N ASN A 687 -14.51 4.47 31.21
CA ASN A 687 -15.46 4.98 30.23
C ASN A 687 -14.82 5.95 29.23
N TYR A 688 -13.89 6.79 29.65
CA TYR A 688 -13.13 7.65 28.74
C TYR A 688 -12.17 6.87 27.84
N TYR A 689 -11.71 5.68 28.23
CA TYR A 689 -10.95 4.79 27.33
C TYR A 689 -11.84 4.07 26.31
N LYS A 690 -13.09 3.77 26.69
CA LYS A 690 -14.06 3.13 25.79
C LYS A 690 -14.68 4.12 24.80
N ALA A 691 -14.78 5.38 25.19
CA ALA A 691 -15.14 6.50 24.32
C ALA A 691 -13.99 6.83 23.36
#